data_AF-A0A5C0DXL2-F1
#
_entry.id   AF-A0A5C0DXL2-F1
#
_cell.length_a   1.000
_cell.length_b   1.000
_cell.length_c   1.000
_cell.angle_alpha   90.00
_cell.angle_beta   90.00
_cell.angle_gamma   90.00
#
_symmetry.space_group_name_H-M   'P 1'
#
loop_
_entity.id
_entity.type
_entity.pdbx_description
1 polymer ?
#
loop_
_entity_poly.entity_id
_entity_poly.type
_entity_poly.pdbx_seq_one_letter_code
_entity_poly.pdbx_strand_id
1 'polypeptide(L)'
;MNVKAIATDKAGATVSDIFTITIENVNDAPTLANTIADQNAKQGTAFNFQLPINTFTDIDAGDILTYSATLENGNALPSWLTFNSTTQTFSGTPTNDNVGNLNVKAIATDKAGATVSDIFTITVENVNDAPVLSNAIADQNAKQGTVFNFQIPTNTFTDIDAGDILTYSATLENGNALPNWLTFNSTTRTFSGTPTNDNVGNLNVKVAATDKTGASVNDTFTIKVQNVNTAPILKNPLLDQTVKVNSTFTFTLPKDTFSDPDAVNPYKNLVIFGDSLSDTGNAYKASGNTFPPSPNYQGRLSNGLIWVDYFAPDLQFTNPSIQNYAFLGANTGVSNTFGQITVPGLLTQIQQFKTVNTNSIGKDGLYVIWAGANDFLNLATDPTQAVTNAVTNISSAITTLAGLGAKEIVVGNLSDLGATPLSIANNNVANARAISIGFNAALNQALTNLEPALNVDLSLVDIFSLSTAFQTNPANYKFTNITQPLITVTTPVNPDQYAFWDDVHPTTRLHQLVTDTFENTLLNDAVIPDLIKYSATLADGSNLPDWLNFNSTTRTFSGTPNTGNVGKLDVKVIATDKAGATVNDIFTIAVNQSTTVGTPGGDKLIATPGSQFDGQNNIVFTGAGKDEVDLSTVSAFPNSGNNIVDLGSGEDTIFVNKGDRAFGSDGNDTFDARDGQGGNRISGGVGDDTFYLGSNDRALGGDGKDIFRVGLGGGNLISGGAGADQFWIVNAELPSSANTVLDFQLGTDVIGISGAVSLGITTSTLKLNQVGADTAIVFNNQTLATLTGIQASSLSLTDPKQFVFA
;
A
#
# COMPACT_ATOMS: atom_id res chain seq x y z
N MET A 1 84.09 -79.51 -47.15
CA MET A 1 84.15 -80.93 -47.56
C MET A 1 85.57 -81.27 -47.98
N ASN A 2 86.15 -82.39 -47.51
CA ASN A 2 87.49 -82.83 -47.92
C ASN A 2 87.38 -83.74 -49.15
N VAL A 3 88.09 -83.41 -50.23
CA VAL A 3 88.10 -84.18 -51.48
C VAL A 3 89.48 -84.82 -51.64
N LYS A 4 89.51 -86.15 -51.76
CA LYS A 4 90.74 -86.92 -52.02
C LYS A 4 90.87 -87.17 -53.51
N ALA A 5 91.81 -86.50 -54.16
CA ALA A 5 92.17 -86.76 -55.54
C ALA A 5 93.22 -87.88 -55.56
N ILE A 6 92.99 -88.94 -56.33
CA ILE A 6 93.91 -90.07 -56.47
C ILE A 6 94.31 -90.19 -57.93
N ALA A 7 95.60 -90.13 -58.22
CA ALA A 7 96.16 -90.41 -59.53
C ALA A 7 96.82 -91.80 -59.51
N THR A 8 96.46 -92.63 -60.49
CA THR A 8 96.93 -94.02 -60.60
C THR A 8 97.62 -94.21 -61.95
N ASP A 9 98.83 -94.78 -61.96
CA ASP A 9 99.50 -95.12 -63.20
C ASP A 9 98.98 -96.45 -63.81
N LYS A 10 99.41 -96.75 -65.05
CA LYS A 10 99.01 -97.98 -65.76
C LYS A 10 99.52 -99.28 -65.11
N ALA A 11 100.51 -99.20 -64.21
CA ALA A 11 101.03 -100.34 -63.46
C ALA A 11 100.33 -100.50 -62.09
N GLY A 12 99.42 -99.60 -61.74
CA GLY A 12 98.59 -99.65 -60.53
C GLY A 12 99.18 -98.92 -59.32
N ALA A 13 100.30 -98.21 -59.46
CA ALA A 13 100.81 -97.37 -58.38
C ALA A 13 99.98 -96.09 -58.26
N THR A 14 99.67 -95.67 -57.03
CA THR A 14 98.84 -94.49 -56.79
C THR A 14 99.54 -93.44 -55.93
N VAL A 15 99.26 -92.18 -56.21
CA VAL A 15 99.52 -91.06 -55.31
C VAL A 15 98.20 -90.34 -55.07
N SER A 16 97.99 -89.84 -53.86
CA SER A 16 96.80 -89.05 -53.55
C SER A 16 97.17 -87.76 -52.86
N ASP A 17 96.39 -86.73 -53.14
CA ASP A 17 96.37 -85.50 -52.37
C ASP A 17 94.95 -85.24 -51.84
N ILE A 18 94.86 -84.58 -50.70
CA ILE A 18 93.59 -84.18 -50.10
C ILE A 18 93.57 -82.67 -50.07
N PHE A 19 92.60 -82.08 -50.75
CA PHE A 19 92.31 -80.66 -50.62
C PHE A 19 90.94 -80.46 -50.00
N THR A 20 90.82 -79.36 -49.27
CA THR A 20 89.58 -78.97 -48.61
C THR A 20 88.86 -77.99 -49.50
N ILE A 21 87.61 -78.30 -49.88
CA ILE A 21 86.69 -77.31 -50.41
C ILE A 21 85.91 -76.75 -49.22
N THR A 22 86.18 -75.51 -48.86
CA THR A 22 85.31 -74.75 -47.95
C THR A 22 84.23 -74.10 -48.80
N ILE A 23 82.96 -74.42 -48.52
CA ILE A 23 81.83 -73.62 -49.01
C ILE A 23 81.49 -72.69 -47.86
N GLU A 24 81.73 -71.39 -48.05
CA GLU A 24 81.32 -70.37 -47.11
C GLU A 24 79.84 -70.06 -47.39
N ASN A 25 78.99 -70.11 -46.36
CA ASN A 25 77.63 -69.62 -46.51
C ASN A 25 77.68 -68.09 -46.65
N VAL A 26 76.93 -67.54 -47.60
CA VAL A 26 76.74 -66.09 -47.74
C VAL A 26 75.40 -65.78 -47.09
N ASN A 27 75.38 -64.86 -46.13
CA ASN A 27 74.17 -64.49 -45.40
C ASN A 27 73.09 -63.95 -46.35
N ASP A 28 71.90 -64.54 -46.29
CA ASP A 28 70.70 -64.02 -46.92
C ASP A 28 69.97 -63.10 -45.94
N ALA A 29 69.51 -61.93 -46.40
CA ALA A 29 68.77 -61.02 -45.53
C ALA A 29 67.37 -61.59 -45.23
N PRO A 30 66.79 -61.26 -44.05
CA PRO A 30 65.45 -61.70 -43.72
C PRO A 30 64.42 -61.11 -44.69
N THR A 31 63.29 -61.80 -44.86
CA THR A 31 62.21 -61.40 -45.78
C THR A 31 60.89 -61.22 -45.03
N LEU A 32 60.04 -60.33 -45.55
CA LEU A 32 58.68 -60.13 -45.06
C LEU A 32 57.80 -61.24 -45.65
N ALA A 33 57.36 -62.17 -44.80
CA ALA A 33 56.53 -63.30 -45.21
C ALA A 33 55.05 -62.94 -45.22
N ASN A 34 54.59 -62.14 -44.24
CA ASN A 34 53.21 -61.67 -44.13
C ASN A 34 53.18 -60.24 -43.60
N THR A 35 52.35 -59.38 -44.19
CA THR A 35 52.13 -58.01 -43.69
C THR A 35 51.36 -58.03 -42.38
N ILE A 36 51.64 -57.05 -41.52
CA ILE A 36 50.96 -56.77 -40.27
C ILE A 36 49.66 -56.00 -40.60
N ALA A 37 48.53 -56.48 -40.07
CA ALA A 37 47.27 -55.78 -40.24
C ALA A 37 47.21 -54.51 -39.36
N ASP A 38 46.52 -53.49 -39.85
CA ASP A 38 46.20 -52.31 -39.05
C ASP A 38 45.45 -52.69 -37.76
N GLN A 39 45.71 -51.93 -36.70
CA GLN A 39 45.17 -52.18 -35.37
C GLN A 39 44.32 -51.01 -34.89
N ASN A 40 43.34 -51.30 -34.05
CA ASN A 40 42.54 -50.29 -33.35
C ASN A 40 42.90 -50.30 -31.86
N ALA A 41 43.03 -49.12 -31.28
CA ALA A 41 43.12 -48.90 -29.86
C ALA A 41 42.01 -47.93 -29.43
N LYS A 42 41.67 -47.93 -28.14
CA LYS A 42 40.73 -46.95 -27.56
C LYS A 42 41.45 -46.14 -26.51
N GLN A 43 41.28 -44.82 -26.55
CA GLN A 43 41.74 -43.91 -25.50
C GLN A 43 41.38 -44.45 -24.10
N GLY A 44 42.32 -44.36 -23.16
CA GLY A 44 42.15 -44.79 -21.78
C GLY A 44 42.04 -46.31 -21.57
N THR A 45 42.06 -47.12 -22.63
CA THR A 45 41.98 -48.58 -22.57
C THR A 45 43.33 -49.20 -22.89
N ALA A 46 43.73 -50.23 -22.14
CA ALA A 46 44.98 -50.93 -22.40
C ALA A 46 44.97 -51.60 -23.79
N PHE A 47 45.96 -51.26 -24.62
CA PHE A 47 46.28 -51.86 -25.90
C PHE A 47 47.30 -52.98 -25.71
N ASN A 48 47.10 -54.09 -26.42
CA ASN A 48 48.03 -55.23 -26.43
C ASN A 48 47.95 -55.97 -27.77
N PHE A 49 49.07 -55.99 -28.50
CA PHE A 49 49.17 -56.63 -29.81
C PHE A 49 50.50 -57.37 -29.94
N GLN A 50 50.46 -58.68 -30.19
CA GLN A 50 51.65 -59.49 -30.43
C GLN A 50 51.83 -59.69 -31.94
N LEU A 51 53.04 -59.47 -32.45
CA LEU A 51 53.38 -59.74 -33.85
C LEU A 51 53.12 -61.22 -34.17
N PRO A 52 52.44 -61.53 -35.29
CA PRO A 52 52.33 -62.91 -35.75
C PRO A 52 53.72 -63.54 -35.96
N ILE A 53 53.93 -64.76 -35.47
CA ILE A 53 55.23 -65.44 -35.53
C ILE A 53 55.74 -65.68 -36.96
N ASN A 54 54.85 -65.63 -37.94
CA ASN A 54 55.13 -65.79 -39.37
C ASN A 54 55.23 -64.44 -40.13
N THR A 55 55.43 -63.32 -39.43
CA THR A 55 55.57 -62.00 -40.08
C THR A 55 56.88 -61.93 -40.88
N PHE A 56 58.00 -62.32 -40.26
CA PHE A 56 59.33 -62.27 -40.86
C PHE A 56 59.98 -63.65 -40.87
N THR A 57 60.69 -63.99 -41.94
CA THR A 57 61.36 -65.29 -42.10
C THR A 57 62.75 -65.13 -42.69
N ASP A 58 63.67 -65.99 -42.26
CA ASP A 58 65.01 -66.10 -42.82
C ASP A 58 65.22 -67.51 -43.39
N ILE A 59 65.91 -67.61 -44.52
CA ILE A 59 66.18 -68.89 -45.19
C ILE A 59 67.43 -69.58 -44.61
N ASP A 60 68.31 -68.84 -43.93
CA ASP A 60 69.51 -69.36 -43.30
C ASP A 60 69.16 -70.20 -42.06
N ALA A 61 69.43 -71.51 -42.16
CA ALA A 61 69.04 -72.47 -41.13
C ALA A 61 69.82 -72.24 -39.82
N GLY A 62 69.10 -71.82 -38.78
CA GLY A 62 69.64 -71.56 -37.45
C GLY A 62 69.78 -70.08 -37.09
N ASP A 63 69.39 -69.17 -37.99
CA ASP A 63 69.35 -67.74 -37.70
C ASP A 63 68.23 -67.38 -36.72
N ILE A 64 68.59 -66.52 -35.76
CA ILE A 64 67.68 -66.03 -34.72
C ILE A 64 67.44 -64.56 -35.00
N LEU A 65 66.24 -64.22 -35.44
CA LEU A 65 65.85 -62.84 -35.69
C LEU A 65 65.70 -62.07 -34.37
N THR A 66 66.28 -60.88 -34.34
CA THR A 66 66.07 -59.90 -33.28
C THR A 66 65.09 -58.84 -33.76
N TYR A 67 64.23 -58.35 -32.85
CA TYR A 67 63.14 -57.45 -33.21
C TYR A 67 63.29 -56.09 -32.57
N SER A 68 62.96 -55.05 -33.33
CA SER A 68 62.83 -53.69 -32.83
C SER A 68 61.63 -53.00 -33.47
N ALA A 69 61.19 -51.90 -32.89
CA ALA A 69 60.09 -51.12 -33.43
C ALA A 69 60.37 -49.62 -33.31
N THR A 70 59.99 -48.89 -34.34
CA THR A 70 60.11 -47.42 -34.43
C THR A 70 58.84 -46.88 -35.09
N LEU A 71 58.69 -45.56 -35.15
CA LEU A 71 57.74 -44.96 -36.06
C LEU A 71 58.21 -45.12 -37.51
N GLU A 72 57.31 -44.98 -38.47
CA GLU A 72 57.62 -45.06 -39.90
C GLU A 72 58.85 -44.19 -40.28
N ASN A 73 58.90 -42.97 -39.76
CA ASN A 73 60.00 -42.02 -39.97
C ASN A 73 61.32 -42.35 -39.22
N GLY A 74 61.36 -43.43 -38.45
CA GLY A 74 62.52 -43.89 -37.68
C GLY A 74 62.65 -43.30 -36.27
N ASN A 75 61.74 -42.43 -35.84
CA ASN A 75 61.72 -41.94 -34.46
C ASN A 75 61.32 -43.04 -33.47
N ALA A 76 61.65 -42.84 -32.19
CA ALA A 76 61.19 -43.72 -31.12
C ALA A 76 59.65 -43.76 -31.05
N LEU A 77 59.10 -44.89 -30.58
CA LEU A 77 57.67 -45.00 -30.29
C LEU A 77 57.25 -43.96 -29.24
N PRO A 78 56.00 -43.46 -29.29
CA PRO A 78 55.50 -42.55 -28.28
C PRO A 78 55.46 -43.23 -26.91
N SER A 79 55.54 -42.44 -25.84
CA SER A 79 55.61 -42.95 -24.46
C SER A 79 54.47 -43.88 -24.06
N TRP A 80 53.30 -43.76 -24.70
CA TRP A 80 52.15 -44.62 -24.45
C TRP A 80 52.29 -46.02 -25.06
N LEU A 81 53.19 -46.24 -26.03
CA LEU A 81 53.33 -47.50 -26.77
C LEU A 81 54.73 -48.09 -26.59
N THR A 82 54.81 -49.23 -25.92
CA THR A 82 56.07 -49.96 -25.69
C THR A 82 56.11 -51.22 -26.54
N PHE A 83 57.28 -51.55 -27.10
CA PHE A 83 57.52 -52.82 -27.78
C PHE A 83 58.50 -53.69 -26.99
N ASN A 84 58.06 -54.88 -26.58
CA ASN A 84 58.91 -55.89 -25.97
C ASN A 84 59.49 -56.78 -27.07
N SER A 85 60.79 -56.66 -27.35
CA SER A 85 61.48 -57.41 -28.41
C SER A 85 61.57 -58.91 -28.14
N THR A 86 61.54 -59.34 -26.88
CA THR A 86 61.59 -60.76 -26.51
C THR A 86 60.25 -61.46 -26.75
N THR A 87 59.13 -60.80 -26.41
CA THR A 87 57.80 -61.36 -26.63
C THR A 87 57.15 -60.91 -27.94
N GLN A 88 57.79 -59.98 -28.66
CA GLN A 88 57.30 -59.34 -29.89
C GLN A 88 55.94 -58.67 -29.69
N THR A 89 55.74 -58.05 -28.53
CA THR A 89 54.45 -57.49 -28.11
C THR A 89 54.50 -55.98 -27.99
N PHE A 90 53.57 -55.31 -28.66
CA PHE A 90 53.22 -53.91 -28.44
C PHE A 90 52.20 -53.82 -27.29
N SER A 91 52.44 -52.94 -26.32
CA SER A 91 51.50 -52.70 -25.23
C SER A 91 51.55 -51.27 -24.71
N GLY A 92 50.44 -50.83 -24.09
CA GLY A 92 50.35 -49.57 -23.36
C GLY A 92 48.94 -48.96 -23.41
N THR A 93 48.76 -47.72 -22.95
CA THR A 93 47.43 -47.09 -22.83
C THR A 93 47.46 -45.69 -23.44
N PRO A 94 46.81 -45.45 -24.60
CA PRO A 94 46.81 -44.14 -25.24
C PRO A 94 45.98 -43.13 -24.42
N THR A 95 46.45 -41.88 -24.37
CA THR A 95 45.72 -40.73 -23.80
C THR A 95 45.02 -39.93 -24.91
N ASN A 96 44.31 -38.87 -24.54
CA ASN A 96 43.63 -37.98 -25.49
C ASN A 96 44.58 -37.36 -26.53
N ASP A 97 45.82 -37.04 -26.13
CA ASP A 97 46.89 -36.56 -27.04
C ASP A 97 47.33 -37.60 -28.08
N ASN A 98 46.85 -38.84 -27.98
CA ASN A 98 47.23 -39.95 -28.86
C ASN A 98 46.11 -40.36 -29.81
N VAL A 99 44.94 -39.73 -29.75
CA VAL A 99 43.81 -39.98 -30.63
C VAL A 99 44.19 -39.68 -32.09
N GLY A 100 43.81 -40.58 -33.01
CA GLY A 100 44.19 -40.52 -34.41
C GLY A 100 45.10 -41.67 -34.84
N ASN A 101 45.82 -41.50 -35.95
CA ASN A 101 46.57 -42.57 -36.61
C ASN A 101 48.06 -42.51 -36.27
N LEU A 102 48.63 -43.66 -35.89
CA LEU A 102 50.05 -43.84 -35.61
C LEU A 102 50.64 -44.92 -36.53
N ASN A 103 51.53 -44.55 -37.45
CA ASN A 103 52.22 -45.52 -38.31
C ASN A 103 53.45 -46.08 -37.62
N VAL A 104 53.44 -47.39 -37.35
CA VAL A 104 54.48 -48.11 -36.60
C VAL A 104 55.22 -49.04 -37.56
N LYS A 105 56.55 -49.01 -37.47
CA LYS A 105 57.47 -49.84 -38.25
C LYS A 105 58.09 -50.91 -37.36
N ALA A 106 57.71 -52.16 -37.57
CA ALA A 106 58.35 -53.32 -36.95
C ALA A 106 59.52 -53.78 -37.83
N ILE A 107 60.67 -54.04 -37.21
CA ILE A 107 61.93 -54.38 -37.89
C ILE A 107 62.44 -55.71 -37.34
N ALA A 108 62.76 -56.64 -38.22
CA ALA A 108 63.48 -57.87 -37.91
C ALA A 108 64.92 -57.79 -38.46
N THR A 109 65.88 -58.19 -37.64
CA THR A 109 67.32 -58.17 -37.97
C THR A 109 67.90 -59.56 -37.79
N ASP A 110 68.59 -60.07 -38.81
CA ASP A 110 69.33 -61.33 -38.74
C ASP A 110 70.62 -61.20 -37.89
N LYS A 111 71.39 -62.29 -37.82
CA LYS A 111 72.63 -62.30 -37.02
C LYS A 111 73.77 -61.50 -37.67
N ALA A 112 73.77 -61.33 -38.98
CA ALA A 112 74.75 -60.54 -39.72
C ALA A 112 74.43 -59.04 -39.73
N GLY A 113 73.24 -58.65 -39.27
CA GLY A 113 72.77 -57.27 -39.19
C GLY A 113 71.94 -56.80 -40.38
N ALA A 114 71.58 -57.67 -41.32
CA ALA A 114 70.64 -57.30 -42.38
C ALA A 114 69.21 -57.20 -41.82
N THR A 115 68.39 -56.33 -42.41
CA THR A 115 67.08 -55.97 -41.84
C THR A 115 65.96 -56.06 -42.88
N VAL A 116 64.77 -56.38 -42.39
CA VAL A 116 63.50 -56.23 -43.10
C VAL A 116 62.48 -55.59 -42.16
N SER A 117 61.52 -54.86 -42.72
CA SER A 117 60.51 -54.18 -41.92
C SER A 117 59.15 -54.20 -42.58
N ASP A 118 58.11 -54.01 -41.77
CA ASP A 118 56.76 -53.72 -42.22
C ASP A 118 56.16 -52.56 -41.44
N ILE A 119 55.24 -51.82 -42.07
CA ILE A 119 54.57 -50.65 -41.50
C ILE A 119 53.07 -50.93 -41.40
N PHE A 120 52.51 -50.74 -40.22
CA PHE A 120 51.07 -50.83 -39.98
C PHE A 120 50.58 -49.62 -39.20
N THR A 121 49.31 -49.27 -39.35
CA THR A 121 48.69 -48.16 -38.63
C THR A 121 48.01 -48.66 -37.37
N ILE A 122 48.22 -47.97 -36.25
CA ILE A 122 47.37 -48.07 -35.06
C ILE A 122 46.45 -46.85 -35.05
N THR A 123 45.14 -47.08 -35.19
CA THR A 123 44.11 -46.05 -35.08
C THR A 123 43.60 -46.00 -33.64
N VAL A 124 43.85 -44.90 -32.93
CA VAL A 124 43.33 -44.66 -31.58
C VAL A 124 41.99 -43.94 -31.69
N GLU A 125 40.92 -44.62 -31.27
CA GLU A 125 39.56 -44.09 -31.21
C GLU A 125 39.36 -43.22 -29.95
N ASN A 126 38.73 -42.06 -30.13
CA ASN A 126 38.36 -41.14 -29.06
C ASN A 126 37.24 -41.73 -28.19
N VAL A 127 37.32 -41.53 -26.87
CA VAL A 127 36.21 -41.82 -25.93
C VAL A 127 35.75 -40.49 -25.36
N ASN A 128 34.46 -40.17 -25.48
CA ASN A 128 33.95 -38.84 -25.13
C ASN A 128 34.18 -38.51 -23.65
N ASP A 129 34.81 -37.38 -23.39
CA ASP A 129 34.96 -36.76 -22.09
C ASP A 129 33.95 -35.59 -21.97
N ALA A 130 33.28 -35.46 -20.83
CA ALA A 130 32.32 -34.36 -20.66
C ALA A 130 33.05 -33.01 -20.54
N PRO A 131 32.45 -31.90 -21.02
CA PRO A 131 33.06 -30.59 -20.89
C PRO A 131 33.21 -30.20 -19.42
N VAL A 132 34.23 -29.41 -19.11
CA VAL A 132 34.52 -28.92 -17.75
C VAL A 132 34.42 -27.40 -17.66
N LEU A 133 34.02 -26.91 -16.48
CA LEU A 133 34.08 -25.48 -16.15
C LEU A 133 35.53 -25.13 -15.80
N SER A 134 36.21 -24.48 -16.74
CA SER A 134 37.61 -24.05 -16.57
C SER A 134 37.72 -22.71 -15.85
N ASN A 135 36.83 -21.76 -16.14
CA ASN A 135 36.80 -20.45 -15.51
C ASN A 135 35.35 -20.03 -15.25
N ALA A 136 35.00 -19.79 -13.99
CA ALA A 136 33.68 -19.27 -13.63
C ALA A 136 33.40 -17.90 -14.27
N ILE A 137 32.16 -17.69 -14.67
CA ILE A 137 31.63 -16.43 -15.18
C ILE A 137 31.53 -15.46 -13.99
N ALA A 138 32.21 -14.33 -14.09
CA ALA A 138 32.13 -13.30 -13.07
C ALA A 138 30.74 -12.64 -13.05
N ASP A 139 30.29 -12.26 -11.85
CA ASP A 139 29.09 -11.45 -11.69
C ASP A 139 29.18 -10.15 -12.50
N GLN A 140 28.06 -9.77 -13.11
CA GLN A 140 27.95 -8.61 -13.98
C GLN A 140 27.08 -7.52 -13.34
N ASN A 141 27.31 -6.28 -13.74
CA ASN A 141 26.42 -5.16 -13.40
C ASN A 141 25.77 -4.64 -14.68
N ALA A 142 24.47 -4.36 -14.61
CA ALA A 142 23.73 -3.63 -15.61
C ALA A 142 23.15 -2.36 -14.98
N LYS A 143 22.81 -1.36 -15.79
CA LYS A 143 22.06 -0.18 -15.33
C LYS A 143 20.75 -0.11 -16.08
N GLN A 144 19.68 0.17 -15.35
CA GLN A 144 18.36 0.45 -15.92
C GLN A 144 18.45 1.46 -17.07
N GLY A 145 17.70 1.20 -18.15
CA GLY A 145 17.63 2.06 -19.33
C GLY A 145 18.91 2.09 -20.17
N THR A 146 19.96 1.36 -19.81
CA THR A 146 21.22 1.28 -20.56
C THR A 146 21.37 -0.06 -21.24
N VAL A 147 21.97 -0.09 -22.43
CA VAL A 147 22.24 -1.33 -23.15
C VAL A 147 23.24 -2.17 -22.35
N PHE A 148 22.82 -3.36 -21.95
CA PHE A 148 23.66 -4.41 -21.39
C PHE A 148 24.20 -5.28 -22.54
N ASN A 149 25.51 -5.52 -22.55
CA ASN A 149 26.16 -6.41 -23.51
C ASN A 149 27.33 -7.13 -22.85
N PHE A 150 27.26 -8.45 -22.76
CA PHE A 150 28.29 -9.28 -22.12
C PHE A 150 28.52 -10.55 -22.93
N GLN A 151 29.75 -10.76 -23.38
CA GLN A 151 30.15 -11.98 -24.07
C GLN A 151 30.90 -12.90 -23.11
N ILE A 152 30.45 -14.16 -23.03
CA ILE A 152 31.12 -15.18 -22.22
C ILE A 152 32.50 -15.47 -22.84
N PRO A 153 33.58 -15.41 -22.05
CA PRO A 153 34.93 -15.76 -22.50
C PRO A 153 34.99 -17.18 -23.12
N THR A 154 35.81 -17.35 -24.15
CA THR A 154 35.98 -18.65 -24.84
C THR A 154 36.58 -19.73 -23.94
N ASN A 155 37.28 -19.35 -22.87
CA ASN A 155 37.94 -20.25 -21.93
C ASN A 155 37.08 -20.56 -20.69
N THR A 156 35.81 -20.17 -20.65
CA THR A 156 34.90 -20.49 -19.54
C THR A 156 34.66 -22.00 -19.46
N PHE A 157 34.32 -22.62 -20.59
CA PHE A 157 34.08 -24.04 -20.71
C PHE A 157 35.05 -24.64 -21.72
N THR A 158 35.64 -25.78 -21.38
CA THR A 158 36.62 -26.45 -22.24
C THR A 158 36.29 -27.93 -22.30
N ASP A 159 36.49 -28.51 -23.47
CA ASP A 159 36.48 -29.94 -23.67
C ASP A 159 37.89 -30.41 -24.02
N ILE A 160 38.29 -31.56 -23.49
CA ILE A 160 39.61 -32.11 -23.81
C ILE A 160 39.58 -32.83 -25.16
N ASP A 161 38.42 -33.32 -25.60
CA ASP A 161 38.25 -34.02 -26.87
C ASP A 161 38.61 -33.12 -28.06
N ALA A 162 39.62 -33.55 -28.83
CA ALA A 162 40.15 -32.75 -29.91
C ALA A 162 39.11 -32.57 -31.05
N GLY A 163 38.76 -31.31 -31.33
CA GLY A 163 37.80 -30.96 -32.37
C GLY A 163 36.34 -30.90 -31.92
N ASP A 164 36.07 -31.06 -30.63
CA ASP A 164 34.72 -30.89 -30.09
C ASP A 164 34.24 -29.44 -30.15
N ILE A 165 32.99 -29.27 -30.56
CA ILE A 165 32.32 -27.97 -30.68
C ILE A 165 31.24 -27.92 -29.61
N LEU A 166 31.45 -27.07 -28.61
CA LEU A 166 30.47 -26.86 -27.54
C LEU A 166 29.30 -26.02 -28.03
N THR A 167 28.10 -26.48 -27.69
CA THR A 167 26.84 -25.74 -27.85
C THR A 167 26.45 -25.11 -26.51
N TYR A 168 25.86 -23.91 -26.56
CA TYR A 168 25.55 -23.13 -25.35
C TYR A 168 24.06 -22.87 -25.21
N SER A 169 23.57 -22.90 -23.98
CA SER A 169 22.22 -22.46 -23.62
C SER A 169 22.25 -21.64 -22.33
N ALA A 170 21.23 -20.80 -22.14
CA ALA A 170 21.10 -19.98 -20.94
C ALA A 170 19.66 -19.96 -20.43
N THR A 171 19.49 -20.12 -19.13
CA THR A 171 18.22 -20.04 -18.42
C THR A 171 18.41 -19.26 -17.11
N LEU A 172 17.34 -18.99 -16.39
CA LEU A 172 17.46 -18.64 -14.98
C LEU A 172 17.95 -19.85 -14.17
N GLU A 173 18.51 -19.60 -13.00
CA GLU A 173 19.02 -20.65 -12.08
C GLU A 173 17.96 -21.74 -11.82
N ASN A 174 16.71 -21.33 -11.60
CA ASN A 174 15.55 -22.19 -11.38
C ASN A 174 15.05 -22.94 -12.64
N GLY A 175 15.69 -22.73 -13.80
CA GLY A 175 15.34 -23.37 -15.07
C GLY A 175 14.30 -22.61 -15.91
N ASN A 176 13.74 -21.50 -15.42
CA ASN A 176 12.83 -20.68 -16.21
C ASN A 176 13.55 -19.97 -17.37
N ALA A 177 12.79 -19.55 -18.38
CA ALA A 177 13.30 -18.73 -19.46
C ALA A 177 13.87 -17.40 -18.93
N LEU A 178 14.85 -16.85 -19.66
CA LEU A 178 15.37 -15.51 -19.39
C LEU A 178 14.25 -14.46 -19.50
N PRO A 179 14.30 -13.38 -18.70
CA PRO A 179 13.33 -12.30 -18.82
C PRO A 179 13.44 -11.62 -20.19
N ASN A 180 12.33 -11.07 -20.68
CA ASN A 180 12.23 -10.48 -22.04
C ASN A 180 13.29 -9.41 -22.33
N TRP A 181 13.81 -8.73 -21.31
CA TRP A 181 14.86 -7.72 -21.49
C TRP A 181 16.23 -8.30 -21.82
N LEU A 182 16.49 -9.60 -21.52
CA LEU A 182 17.79 -10.25 -21.64
C LEU A 182 17.75 -11.40 -22.65
N THR A 183 18.46 -11.23 -23.76
CA THR A 183 18.59 -12.24 -24.82
C THR A 183 19.98 -12.87 -24.81
N PHE A 184 20.06 -14.19 -25.01
CA PHE A 184 21.33 -14.91 -25.17
C PHE A 184 21.49 -15.45 -26.59
N ASN A 185 22.55 -15.04 -27.28
CA ASN A 185 22.96 -15.61 -28.56
C ASN A 185 23.96 -16.74 -28.29
N SER A 186 23.54 -17.98 -28.51
CA SER A 186 24.36 -19.17 -28.25
C SER A 186 25.56 -19.32 -29.19
N THR A 187 25.46 -18.79 -30.42
CA THR A 187 26.55 -18.84 -31.40
C THR A 187 27.69 -17.88 -31.02
N THR A 188 27.36 -16.68 -30.56
CA THR A 188 28.36 -15.68 -30.15
C THR A 188 28.67 -15.73 -28.65
N ARG A 189 27.92 -16.51 -27.86
CA ARG A 189 27.90 -16.53 -26.39
C ARG A 189 27.66 -15.16 -25.77
N THR A 190 26.80 -14.36 -26.40
CA THR A 190 26.58 -12.97 -26.00
C THR A 190 25.21 -12.80 -25.37
N PHE A 191 25.20 -12.27 -24.15
CA PHE A 191 24.03 -11.67 -23.54
C PHE A 191 23.89 -10.23 -24.01
N SER A 192 22.68 -9.84 -24.42
CA SER A 192 22.35 -8.47 -24.80
C SER A 192 20.94 -8.10 -24.35
N GLY A 193 20.73 -6.82 -24.04
CA GLY A 193 19.45 -6.38 -23.48
C GLY A 193 19.42 -4.92 -23.04
N THR A 194 18.26 -4.45 -22.60
CA THR A 194 18.13 -3.15 -21.91
C THR A 194 17.14 -3.32 -20.76
N PRO A 195 17.62 -3.43 -19.50
CA PRO A 195 16.73 -3.64 -18.37
C PRO A 195 15.86 -2.40 -18.10
N THR A 196 14.61 -2.61 -17.72
CA THR A 196 13.67 -1.59 -17.25
C THR A 196 13.71 -1.45 -15.73
N ASN A 197 12.90 -0.56 -15.16
CA ASN A 197 12.80 -0.38 -13.70
C ASN A 197 12.40 -1.69 -12.99
N ASP A 198 11.45 -2.44 -13.58
CA ASP A 198 10.98 -3.74 -13.08
C ASP A 198 12.08 -4.82 -13.01
N ASN A 199 13.25 -4.54 -13.59
CA ASN A 199 14.38 -5.47 -13.63
C ASN A 199 15.45 -5.12 -12.60
N VAL A 200 15.32 -4.01 -11.86
CA VAL A 200 16.25 -3.61 -10.80
C VAL A 200 16.35 -4.71 -9.74
N GLY A 201 17.57 -5.06 -9.35
CA GLY A 201 17.84 -6.16 -8.43
C GLY A 201 18.84 -7.17 -8.98
N ASN A 202 18.83 -8.38 -8.43
CA ASN A 202 19.74 -9.46 -8.81
C ASN A 202 19.03 -10.48 -9.70
N LEU A 203 19.66 -10.85 -10.81
CA LEU A 203 19.21 -11.90 -11.72
C LEU A 203 20.25 -13.02 -11.79
N ASN A 204 19.94 -14.20 -11.26
CA ASN A 204 20.83 -15.36 -11.32
C ASN A 204 20.62 -16.12 -12.65
N VAL A 205 21.65 -16.12 -13.48
CA VAL A 205 21.64 -16.72 -14.82
C VAL A 205 22.53 -17.95 -14.83
N LYS A 206 21.96 -19.06 -15.31
CA LYS A 206 22.66 -20.32 -15.51
C LYS A 206 23.00 -20.48 -16.99
N VAL A 207 24.28 -20.73 -17.29
CA VAL A 207 24.75 -21.06 -18.63
C VAL A 207 25.22 -22.50 -18.64
N ALA A 208 24.76 -23.28 -19.62
CA ALA A 208 25.22 -24.65 -19.85
C ALA A 208 25.99 -24.74 -21.17
N ALA A 209 27.10 -25.46 -21.13
CA ALA A 209 27.86 -25.88 -22.30
C ALA A 209 27.66 -27.39 -22.49
N THR A 210 27.40 -27.83 -23.71
CA THR A 210 27.08 -29.22 -24.04
C THR A 210 27.91 -29.66 -25.24
N ASP A 211 28.58 -30.81 -25.09
CA ASP A 211 29.35 -31.43 -26.16
C ASP A 211 28.45 -32.06 -27.24
N LYS A 212 29.06 -32.67 -28.26
CA LYS A 212 28.33 -33.28 -29.38
C LYS A 212 27.54 -34.54 -28.98
N THR A 213 27.87 -35.18 -27.87
CA THR A 213 27.21 -36.41 -27.38
C THR A 213 26.10 -36.13 -26.37
N GLY A 214 26.01 -34.88 -25.89
CA GLY A 214 24.99 -34.39 -24.97
C GLY A 214 25.45 -34.31 -23.52
N ALA A 215 26.72 -34.60 -23.20
CA ALA A 215 27.22 -34.36 -21.85
C ALA A 215 27.41 -32.85 -21.64
N SER A 216 27.12 -32.38 -20.42
CA SER A 216 27.02 -30.94 -20.15
C SER A 216 27.59 -30.54 -18.80
N VAL A 217 28.14 -29.33 -18.75
CA VAL A 217 28.54 -28.62 -17.54
C VAL A 217 27.85 -27.26 -17.51
N ASN A 218 27.64 -26.70 -16.33
CA ASN A 218 27.02 -25.39 -16.17
C ASN A 218 27.77 -24.51 -15.18
N ASP A 219 27.50 -23.21 -15.27
CA ASP A 219 27.89 -22.22 -14.29
C ASP A 219 26.73 -21.24 -14.05
N THR A 220 26.67 -20.64 -12.87
CA THR A 220 25.66 -19.65 -12.50
C THR A 220 26.33 -18.36 -12.03
N PHE A 221 25.91 -17.22 -12.59
CA PHE A 221 26.41 -15.90 -12.23
C PHE A 221 25.26 -14.92 -12.03
N THR A 222 25.53 -13.85 -11.29
CA THR A 222 24.54 -12.80 -11.00
C THR A 222 24.70 -11.63 -11.95
N ILE A 223 23.60 -11.15 -12.53
CA ILE A 223 23.54 -9.82 -13.14
C ILE A 223 22.82 -8.89 -12.16
N LYS A 224 23.53 -7.94 -11.58
CA LYS A 224 22.97 -6.90 -10.71
C LYS A 224 22.54 -5.70 -11.55
N VAL A 225 21.23 -5.51 -11.72
CA VAL A 225 20.66 -4.34 -12.36
C VAL A 225 20.54 -3.22 -11.33
N GLN A 226 21.26 -2.12 -11.56
CA GLN A 226 21.26 -0.93 -10.73
C GLN A 226 20.16 0.05 -11.17
N ASN A 227 19.41 0.56 -10.20
CA ASN A 227 18.46 1.66 -10.42
C ASN A 227 19.20 2.91 -10.89
N VAL A 228 18.63 3.64 -11.85
CA VAL A 228 19.09 4.98 -12.24
C VAL A 228 18.02 5.95 -11.79
N ASN A 229 18.35 6.79 -10.79
CA ASN A 229 17.33 7.60 -10.13
C ASN A 229 16.67 8.63 -11.07
N THR A 230 15.35 8.56 -11.22
CA THR A 230 14.50 9.56 -11.86
C THR A 230 13.86 10.43 -10.78
N ALA A 231 14.07 11.74 -10.84
CA ALA A 231 13.47 12.64 -9.86
C ALA A 231 11.93 12.56 -9.88
N PRO A 232 11.26 12.78 -8.74
CA PRO A 232 9.80 12.82 -8.69
C PRO A 232 9.26 13.96 -9.56
N ILE A 233 8.02 13.82 -10.02
CA ILE A 233 7.34 14.78 -10.88
C ILE A 233 6.06 15.32 -10.21
N LEU A 234 5.73 16.57 -10.51
CA LEU A 234 4.44 17.17 -10.18
C LEU A 234 3.43 16.67 -11.22
N LYS A 235 2.43 15.90 -10.76
CA LYS A 235 1.40 15.30 -11.62
C LYS A 235 0.16 16.19 -11.65
N ASN A 236 -0.37 16.57 -10.49
CA ASN A 236 -1.52 17.45 -10.37
C ASN A 236 -1.22 18.62 -9.42
N PRO A 237 -1.28 19.88 -9.87
CA PRO A 237 -1.08 21.03 -8.99
C PRO A 237 -2.12 21.11 -7.88
N LEU A 238 -1.67 21.51 -6.69
CA LEU A 238 -2.48 21.79 -5.51
C LEU A 238 -3.38 23.01 -5.79
N LEU A 239 -4.62 22.91 -5.32
CA LEU A 239 -5.57 24.01 -5.40
C LEU A 239 -5.39 24.95 -4.22
N ASP A 240 -5.57 26.25 -4.46
CA ASP A 240 -5.62 27.26 -3.42
C ASP A 240 -6.69 26.94 -2.38
N GLN A 241 -6.36 27.21 -1.12
CA GLN A 241 -7.20 26.97 0.05
C GLN A 241 -7.62 28.29 0.68
N THR A 242 -8.72 28.26 1.43
CA THR A 242 -9.19 29.42 2.21
C THR A 242 -9.54 28.99 3.62
N VAL A 243 -9.24 29.83 4.60
CA VAL A 243 -9.61 29.61 6.00
C VAL A 243 -10.02 30.91 6.66
N LYS A 244 -10.98 30.85 7.59
CA LYS A 244 -11.38 32.01 8.39
C LYS A 244 -10.55 32.09 9.66
N VAL A 245 -10.31 33.32 10.12
CA VAL A 245 -9.72 33.56 11.45
C VAL A 245 -10.50 32.79 12.53
N ASN A 246 -9.77 32.25 13.50
CA ASN A 246 -10.25 31.44 14.63
C ASN A 246 -10.96 30.13 14.24
N SER A 247 -10.89 29.70 12.98
CA SER A 247 -11.43 28.41 12.54
C SER A 247 -10.32 27.38 12.38
N THR A 248 -10.60 26.11 12.69
CA THR A 248 -9.64 25.03 12.46
C THR A 248 -9.43 24.82 10.96
N PHE A 249 -8.16 24.86 10.54
CA PHE A 249 -7.72 24.49 9.20
C PHE A 249 -7.26 23.04 9.19
N THR A 250 -7.73 22.26 8.22
CA THR A 250 -7.18 20.94 7.88
C THR A 250 -7.17 20.77 6.37
N PHE A 251 -6.02 20.39 5.82
CA PHE A 251 -5.87 20.11 4.39
C PHE A 251 -4.86 18.99 4.18
N THR A 252 -5.32 17.86 3.62
CA THR A 252 -4.46 16.72 3.27
C THR A 252 -4.11 16.79 1.79
N LEU A 253 -2.83 16.63 1.47
CA LEU A 253 -2.37 16.64 0.08
C LEU A 253 -3.00 15.47 -0.70
N PRO A 254 -3.58 15.73 -1.89
CA PRO A 254 -3.98 14.67 -2.80
C PRO A 254 -2.80 13.75 -3.13
N LYS A 255 -2.99 12.43 -3.11
CA LYS A 255 -1.90 11.47 -3.38
C LYS A 255 -1.32 11.65 -4.78
N ASP A 256 -2.16 12.03 -5.73
CA ASP A 256 -1.78 12.25 -7.12
C ASP A 256 -1.15 13.62 -7.38
N THR A 257 -0.82 14.39 -6.34
CA THR A 257 -0.08 15.64 -6.49
C THR A 257 1.31 15.36 -7.06
N PHE A 258 2.03 14.40 -6.48
CA PHE A 258 3.38 14.03 -6.89
C PHE A 258 3.45 12.53 -7.23
N SER A 259 4.37 12.17 -8.11
CA SER A 259 4.66 10.76 -8.39
C SER A 259 6.14 10.57 -8.68
N ASP A 260 6.70 9.45 -8.26
CA ASP A 260 8.09 9.09 -8.55
C ASP A 260 8.11 7.98 -9.61
N PRO A 261 8.72 8.20 -10.79
CA PRO A 261 8.84 7.17 -11.83
C PRO A 261 9.62 5.92 -11.39
N ASP A 262 10.45 6.05 -10.35
CA ASP A 262 11.20 4.95 -9.76
C ASP A 262 10.44 4.25 -8.64
N ALA A 263 9.23 4.71 -8.27
CA ALA A 263 8.41 4.04 -7.29
C ALA A 263 8.02 2.66 -7.76
N VAL A 264 8.71 1.63 -7.25
CA VAL A 264 8.38 0.23 -7.47
C VAL A 264 7.62 -0.28 -6.25
N ASN A 265 6.44 -0.84 -6.49
CA ASN A 265 5.73 -1.60 -5.47
C ASN A 265 6.57 -2.84 -5.09
N PRO A 266 7.00 -2.99 -3.82
CA PRO A 266 7.81 -4.12 -3.39
C PRO A 266 7.02 -5.42 -3.38
N TYR A 267 5.69 -5.34 -3.39
CA TYR A 267 4.81 -6.50 -3.42
C TYR A 267 4.48 -6.87 -4.86
N LYS A 268 4.57 -8.16 -5.15
CA LYS A 268 4.29 -8.74 -6.47
C LYS A 268 2.90 -9.31 -6.58
N ASN A 269 2.21 -9.55 -5.47
CA ASN A 269 0.86 -10.10 -5.45
C ASN A 269 -0.02 -9.32 -4.49
N LEU A 270 -1.26 -9.05 -4.89
CA LEU A 270 -2.30 -8.47 -4.06
C LEU A 270 -3.38 -9.51 -3.83
N VAL A 271 -3.64 -9.86 -2.58
CA VAL A 271 -4.70 -10.81 -2.21
C VAL A 271 -5.69 -10.15 -1.27
N ILE A 272 -6.96 -10.08 -1.67
CA ILE A 272 -8.01 -9.34 -0.95
C ILE A 272 -9.07 -10.31 -0.45
N PHE A 273 -9.45 -10.16 0.81
CA PHE A 273 -10.54 -10.86 1.48
C PHE A 273 -11.50 -9.85 2.07
N GLY A 274 -12.79 -10.14 2.04
CA GLY A 274 -13.77 -9.19 2.53
C GLY A 274 -15.19 -9.45 2.11
N ASP A 275 -15.98 -8.38 2.15
CA ASP A 275 -17.41 -8.40 1.86
C ASP A 275 -17.77 -7.58 0.61
N SER A 276 -18.99 -7.02 0.57
CA SER A 276 -19.50 -6.22 -0.54
C SER A 276 -18.68 -4.95 -0.79
N LEU A 277 -18.00 -4.40 0.21
CA LEU A 277 -17.15 -3.21 0.04
C LEU A 277 -15.92 -3.51 -0.83
N SER A 278 -15.53 -4.78 -0.94
CA SER A 278 -14.36 -5.24 -1.68
C SER A 278 -14.71 -6.19 -2.84
N ASP A 279 -15.96 -6.59 -3.00
CA ASP A 279 -16.40 -7.53 -4.03
C ASP A 279 -16.43 -6.87 -5.44
N THR A 280 -15.54 -7.33 -6.31
CA THR A 280 -15.42 -6.89 -7.71
C THR A 280 -16.28 -7.71 -8.69
N GLY A 281 -17.31 -8.41 -8.19
CA GLY A 281 -18.30 -9.16 -8.95
C GLY A 281 -18.25 -10.68 -8.77
N ASN A 282 -17.61 -11.19 -7.72
CA ASN A 282 -17.57 -12.60 -7.36
C ASN A 282 -18.98 -13.14 -7.05
N ALA A 283 -19.77 -12.45 -6.23
CA ALA A 283 -21.16 -12.84 -5.98
C ALA A 283 -22.03 -12.81 -7.24
N TYR A 284 -21.79 -11.80 -8.08
CA TYR A 284 -22.46 -11.66 -9.38
C TYR A 284 -22.18 -12.84 -10.30
N LYS A 285 -20.91 -13.22 -10.46
CA LYS A 285 -20.54 -14.37 -11.28
C LYS A 285 -21.10 -15.68 -10.71
N ALA A 286 -20.99 -15.89 -9.40
CA ALA A 286 -21.44 -17.12 -8.75
C ALA A 286 -22.97 -17.31 -8.79
N SER A 287 -23.73 -16.21 -8.82
CA SER A 287 -25.19 -16.24 -8.96
C SER A 287 -25.66 -16.37 -10.43
N GLY A 288 -24.76 -16.58 -11.38
CA GLY A 288 -25.11 -16.59 -12.80
C GLY A 288 -25.52 -15.21 -13.31
N ASN A 289 -24.89 -14.14 -12.81
CA ASN A 289 -25.10 -12.74 -13.16
C ASN A 289 -26.48 -12.19 -12.73
N THR A 290 -27.01 -12.66 -11.59
CA THR A 290 -28.35 -12.26 -11.11
C THR A 290 -28.34 -11.50 -9.79
N PHE A 291 -27.28 -11.63 -8.98
CA PHE A 291 -27.17 -11.01 -7.66
C PHE A 291 -25.79 -10.36 -7.46
N PRO A 292 -25.69 -9.06 -7.14
CA PRO A 292 -26.78 -8.17 -6.74
C PRO A 292 -27.72 -7.83 -7.91
N PRO A 293 -29.02 -7.58 -7.64
CA PRO A 293 -29.94 -7.11 -8.65
C PRO A 293 -29.53 -5.72 -9.19
N SER A 294 -30.06 -5.36 -10.36
CA SER A 294 -29.90 -4.01 -10.90
C SER A 294 -30.74 -3.01 -10.07
N PRO A 295 -30.25 -1.76 -9.86
CA PRO A 295 -29.03 -1.18 -10.40
C PRO A 295 -27.77 -1.53 -9.59
N ASN A 296 -26.72 -1.91 -10.32
CA ASN A 296 -25.36 -2.16 -9.82
C ASN A 296 -24.36 -1.82 -10.93
N TYR A 297 -23.08 -1.63 -10.57
CA TYR A 297 -22.03 -1.39 -11.56
C TYR A 297 -21.24 -2.66 -11.83
N GLN A 298 -21.60 -3.39 -12.89
CA GLN A 298 -20.91 -4.62 -13.31
C GLN A 298 -20.74 -5.64 -12.17
N GLY A 299 -21.79 -5.82 -11.37
CA GLY A 299 -21.80 -6.73 -10.21
C GLY A 299 -21.32 -6.12 -8.88
N ARG A 300 -20.80 -4.88 -8.87
CA ARG A 300 -20.43 -4.15 -7.64
C ARG A 300 -21.64 -3.40 -7.08
N LEU A 301 -21.84 -3.43 -5.75
CA LEU A 301 -22.83 -2.59 -5.08
C LEU A 301 -22.33 -1.16 -4.90
N SER A 302 -22.23 -0.45 -6.02
CA SER A 302 -21.97 0.98 -6.08
C SER A 302 -22.48 1.53 -7.42
N ASN A 303 -22.39 2.84 -7.62
CA ASN A 303 -22.67 3.49 -8.91
C ASN A 303 -21.47 3.50 -9.88
N GLY A 304 -20.35 2.88 -9.51
CA GLY A 304 -19.12 2.86 -10.29
C GLY A 304 -18.10 1.85 -9.75
N LEU A 305 -16.83 2.11 -10.04
CA LEU A 305 -15.70 1.34 -9.49
C LEU A 305 -15.65 1.47 -7.95
N ILE A 306 -15.18 0.42 -7.28
CA ILE A 306 -14.99 0.37 -5.83
C ILE A 306 -13.51 0.53 -5.47
N TRP A 307 -13.19 0.65 -4.18
CA TRP A 307 -11.84 1.02 -3.73
C TRP A 307 -10.74 0.10 -4.28
N VAL A 308 -11.01 -1.21 -4.38
CA VAL A 308 -10.08 -2.22 -4.93
C VAL A 308 -9.70 -1.90 -6.38
N ASP A 309 -10.66 -1.43 -7.18
CA ASP A 309 -10.46 -1.17 -8.60
C ASP A 309 -9.52 0.02 -8.85
N TYR A 310 -9.42 0.96 -7.88
CA TYR A 310 -8.46 2.07 -7.90
C TYR A 310 -7.15 1.67 -7.23
N PHE A 311 -7.23 1.05 -6.06
CA PHE A 311 -6.09 0.68 -5.22
C PHE A 311 -5.09 -0.24 -5.93
N ALA A 312 -5.58 -1.26 -6.64
CA ALA A 312 -4.69 -2.21 -7.32
C ALA A 312 -3.83 -1.55 -8.42
N PRO A 313 -4.40 -0.81 -9.40
CA PRO A 313 -3.59 -0.14 -10.42
C PRO A 313 -2.77 1.04 -9.87
N ASP A 314 -3.25 1.74 -8.83
CA ASP A 314 -2.48 2.83 -8.19
C ASP A 314 -1.20 2.30 -7.51
N LEU A 315 -1.19 1.03 -7.11
CA LEU A 315 0.00 0.30 -6.64
C LEU A 315 0.65 -0.56 -7.74
N GLN A 316 0.33 -0.32 -9.00
CA GLN A 316 0.93 -0.99 -10.16
C GLN A 316 0.73 -2.53 -10.17
N PHE A 317 -0.26 -3.06 -9.45
CA PHE A 317 -0.65 -4.47 -9.60
C PHE A 317 -1.39 -4.66 -10.92
N THR A 318 -1.09 -5.75 -11.64
CA THR A 318 -1.73 -6.08 -12.92
C THR A 318 -2.13 -7.54 -12.95
N ASN A 319 -3.19 -7.90 -13.68
CA ASN A 319 -3.58 -9.31 -13.78
C ASN A 319 -2.44 -10.16 -14.40
N PRO A 320 -2.14 -11.35 -13.87
CA PRO A 320 -2.90 -12.12 -12.87
C PRO A 320 -2.45 -11.92 -11.41
N SER A 321 -1.68 -10.88 -11.08
CA SER A 321 -1.12 -10.66 -9.73
C SER A 321 -2.16 -10.24 -8.68
N ILE A 322 -3.41 -10.05 -9.07
CA ILE A 322 -4.52 -9.62 -8.21
C ILE A 322 -5.44 -10.82 -7.99
N GLN A 323 -5.63 -11.22 -6.74
CA GLN A 323 -6.56 -12.26 -6.33
C GLN A 323 -7.57 -11.68 -5.34
N ASN A 324 -8.81 -11.49 -5.78
CA ASN A 324 -9.87 -10.98 -4.92
C ASN A 324 -10.85 -12.11 -4.56
N TYR A 325 -10.87 -12.49 -3.28
CA TYR A 325 -11.74 -13.50 -2.70
C TYR A 325 -12.98 -12.90 -2.01
N ALA A 326 -13.09 -11.58 -1.92
CA ALA A 326 -14.20 -10.91 -1.27
C ALA A 326 -15.54 -11.28 -1.93
N PHE A 327 -16.60 -11.34 -1.12
CA PHE A 327 -17.92 -11.76 -1.57
C PHE A 327 -18.99 -10.89 -0.96
N LEU A 328 -19.91 -10.39 -1.79
CA LEU A 328 -21.04 -9.59 -1.37
C LEU A 328 -21.79 -10.30 -0.22
N GLY A 329 -21.90 -9.60 0.91
CA GLY A 329 -22.61 -10.08 2.08
C GLY A 329 -21.82 -11.02 2.99
N ALA A 330 -20.55 -11.29 2.71
CA ALA A 330 -19.71 -12.07 3.61
C ALA A 330 -19.68 -11.46 5.02
N ASN A 331 -19.93 -12.29 6.03
CA ASN A 331 -19.60 -11.98 7.42
C ASN A 331 -18.17 -12.46 7.73
N THR A 332 -17.67 -12.19 8.93
CA THR A 332 -16.34 -12.68 9.34
C THR A 332 -16.26 -14.20 9.49
N GLY A 333 -17.40 -14.90 9.62
CA GLY A 333 -17.48 -16.33 9.88
C GLY A 333 -17.28 -17.22 8.65
N VAL A 334 -17.93 -18.39 8.65
CA VAL A 334 -17.83 -19.39 7.58
C VAL A 334 -18.75 -19.10 6.40
N SER A 335 -19.96 -18.61 6.64
CA SER A 335 -20.92 -18.31 5.59
C SER A 335 -21.92 -17.29 6.08
N ASN A 336 -22.57 -16.63 5.12
CA ASN A 336 -23.71 -15.78 5.39
C ASN A 336 -24.85 -16.10 4.43
N THR A 337 -26.10 -15.95 4.88
CA THR A 337 -27.28 -16.27 4.06
C THR A 337 -28.23 -15.09 4.02
N PHE A 338 -28.58 -14.66 2.81
CA PHE A 338 -29.56 -13.60 2.55
C PHE A 338 -30.65 -14.13 1.63
N GLY A 339 -31.88 -14.21 2.12
CA GLY A 339 -32.97 -14.83 1.37
C GLY A 339 -32.64 -16.28 0.99
N GLN A 340 -32.52 -16.56 -0.30
CA GLN A 340 -32.19 -17.91 -0.84
C GLN A 340 -30.71 -18.09 -1.22
N ILE A 341 -29.86 -17.06 -1.03
CA ILE A 341 -28.46 -17.10 -1.45
C ILE A 341 -27.57 -17.28 -0.21
N THR A 342 -26.69 -18.29 -0.25
CA THR A 342 -25.63 -18.49 0.74
C THR A 342 -24.29 -18.16 0.11
N VAL A 343 -23.54 -17.27 0.75
CA VAL A 343 -22.23 -16.79 0.30
C VAL A 343 -21.13 -17.21 1.28
N PRO A 344 -19.87 -17.37 0.83
CA PRO A 344 -18.75 -17.66 1.71
C PRO A 344 -18.43 -16.46 2.61
N GLY A 345 -18.30 -16.71 3.92
CA GLY A 345 -17.76 -15.74 4.87
C GLY A 345 -16.23 -15.68 4.80
N LEU A 346 -15.62 -14.74 5.53
CA LEU A 346 -14.17 -14.52 5.53
C LEU A 346 -13.37 -15.80 5.79
N LEU A 347 -13.75 -16.62 6.79
CA LEU A 347 -13.02 -17.86 7.10
C LEU A 347 -13.05 -18.85 5.94
N THR A 348 -14.14 -18.92 5.18
CA THR A 348 -14.21 -19.78 3.99
C THR A 348 -13.39 -19.22 2.84
N GLN A 349 -13.36 -17.89 2.65
CA GLN A 349 -12.49 -17.26 1.66
C GLN A 349 -11.01 -17.56 1.93
N ILE A 350 -10.58 -17.45 3.20
CA ILE A 350 -9.21 -17.79 3.64
C ILE A 350 -8.92 -19.28 3.41
N GLN A 351 -9.88 -20.16 3.71
CA GLN A 351 -9.71 -21.60 3.49
C GLN A 351 -9.62 -21.97 2.00
N GLN A 352 -10.37 -21.27 1.13
CA GLN A 352 -10.26 -21.44 -0.33
C GLN A 352 -8.87 -21.04 -0.81
N PHE A 353 -8.37 -19.88 -0.39
CA PHE A 353 -7.01 -19.43 -0.70
C PHE A 353 -5.95 -20.43 -0.22
N LYS A 354 -6.07 -20.91 1.02
CA LYS A 354 -5.18 -21.93 1.59
C LYS A 354 -5.17 -23.24 0.78
N THR A 355 -6.33 -23.65 0.27
CA THR A 355 -6.45 -24.90 -0.50
C THR A 355 -5.71 -24.81 -1.83
N VAL A 356 -5.65 -23.62 -2.43
CA VAL A 356 -4.90 -23.38 -3.68
C VAL A 356 -3.39 -23.22 -3.43
N ASN A 357 -3.00 -22.76 -2.24
CA ASN A 357 -1.61 -22.42 -1.89
C ASN A 357 -1.06 -23.36 -0.80
N THR A 358 -0.88 -24.64 -1.15
CA THR A 358 -0.90 -25.76 -0.20
C THR A 358 0.21 -25.83 0.85
N ASN A 359 1.30 -25.06 0.80
CA ASN A 359 2.36 -25.12 1.84
C ASN A 359 3.17 -23.84 2.08
N SER A 360 3.12 -22.84 1.20
CA SER A 360 3.79 -21.56 1.39
C SER A 360 3.30 -20.55 0.34
N ILE A 361 3.17 -19.30 0.74
CA ILE A 361 2.96 -18.17 -0.16
C ILE A 361 4.23 -17.31 -0.25
N GLY A 362 4.36 -16.53 -1.32
CA GLY A 362 5.46 -15.59 -1.51
C GLY A 362 5.48 -14.55 -0.39
N LYS A 363 6.69 -14.23 0.10
CA LYS A 363 6.92 -13.22 1.14
C LYS A 363 6.67 -11.79 0.63
N ASP A 364 6.60 -11.65 -0.69
CA ASP A 364 6.35 -10.43 -1.46
C ASP A 364 4.87 -10.25 -1.82
N GLY A 365 3.95 -10.80 -1.02
CA GLY A 365 2.51 -10.58 -1.17
C GLY A 365 1.96 -9.56 -0.18
N LEU A 366 1.05 -8.69 -0.64
CA LEU A 366 0.24 -7.79 0.17
C LEU A 366 -1.13 -8.43 0.38
N TYR A 367 -1.47 -8.74 1.63
CA TYR A 367 -2.71 -9.41 1.99
C TYR A 367 -3.67 -8.44 2.69
N VAL A 368 -4.88 -8.26 2.16
CA VAL A 368 -5.85 -7.31 2.72
C VAL A 368 -7.07 -8.05 3.27
N ILE A 369 -7.45 -7.75 4.51
CA ILE A 369 -8.70 -8.22 5.13
C ILE A 369 -9.55 -6.99 5.45
N TRP A 370 -10.73 -6.91 4.85
CA TRP A 370 -11.72 -5.92 5.26
C TRP A 370 -13.13 -6.53 5.27
N ALA A 371 -13.57 -6.91 6.47
CA ALA A 371 -14.85 -7.55 6.73
C ALA A 371 -15.34 -7.19 8.13
N GLY A 372 -16.66 -7.25 8.33
CA GLY A 372 -17.27 -7.15 9.66
C GLY A 372 -18.64 -6.51 9.67
N ALA A 373 -19.00 -5.71 8.67
CA ALA A 373 -20.27 -4.97 8.68
C ALA A 373 -21.46 -5.95 8.72
N ASN A 374 -21.42 -7.01 7.91
CA ASN A 374 -22.48 -8.01 7.82
C ASN A 374 -22.70 -8.83 9.11
N ASP A 375 -21.76 -8.80 10.06
CA ASP A 375 -21.92 -9.39 11.39
C ASP A 375 -22.90 -8.59 12.26
N PHE A 376 -23.15 -7.31 11.91
CA PHE A 376 -23.94 -6.36 12.70
C PHE A 376 -25.13 -5.75 11.96
N LEU A 377 -25.17 -5.80 10.61
CA LEU A 377 -26.28 -5.25 9.81
C LEU A 377 -27.63 -5.91 10.11
N ASN A 378 -27.61 -7.19 10.49
CA ASN A 378 -28.75 -7.84 11.14
C ASN A 378 -28.58 -7.66 12.64
N LEU A 379 -29.42 -6.81 13.27
CA LEU A 379 -29.38 -6.47 14.70
C LEU A 379 -29.17 -7.71 15.58
N ALA A 380 -27.92 -8.00 15.94
CA ALA A 380 -27.58 -9.15 16.77
C ALA A 380 -28.25 -9.01 18.13
N THR A 381 -28.85 -10.10 18.64
CA THR A 381 -29.49 -10.11 19.97
C THR A 381 -28.51 -9.80 21.11
N ASP A 382 -27.22 -10.04 20.88
CA ASP A 382 -26.11 -9.67 21.78
C ASP A 382 -24.96 -9.04 20.98
N PRO A 383 -24.90 -7.70 20.90
CA PRO A 383 -23.85 -6.99 20.18
C PRO A 383 -22.43 -7.24 20.73
N THR A 384 -22.28 -7.46 22.04
CA THR A 384 -20.96 -7.68 22.66
C THR A 384 -20.37 -9.02 22.23
N GLN A 385 -21.21 -10.07 22.23
CA GLN A 385 -20.80 -11.38 21.76
C GLN A 385 -20.52 -11.38 20.24
N ALA A 386 -21.33 -10.66 19.45
CA ALA A 386 -21.09 -10.49 18.02
C ALA A 386 -19.73 -9.83 17.73
N VAL A 387 -19.37 -8.78 18.48
CA VAL A 387 -18.04 -8.14 18.41
C VAL A 387 -16.93 -9.15 18.73
N THR A 388 -17.09 -9.90 19.82
CA THR A 388 -16.10 -10.90 20.24
C THR A 388 -15.89 -11.97 19.15
N ASN A 389 -16.98 -12.46 18.56
CA ASN A 389 -16.93 -13.47 17.50
C ASN A 389 -16.24 -12.91 16.25
N ALA A 390 -16.60 -11.69 15.83
CA ALA A 390 -16.06 -11.08 14.63
C ALA A 390 -14.55 -10.85 14.72
N VAL A 391 -14.07 -10.29 15.84
CA VAL A 391 -12.64 -10.10 16.10
C VAL A 391 -11.90 -11.43 16.21
N THR A 392 -12.50 -12.45 16.81
CA THR A 392 -11.92 -13.82 16.88
C THR A 392 -11.74 -14.43 15.49
N ASN A 393 -12.73 -14.25 14.62
CA ASN A 393 -12.66 -14.76 13.25
C ASN A 393 -11.58 -14.04 12.43
N ILE A 394 -11.49 -12.71 12.52
CA ILE A 394 -10.41 -11.95 11.85
C ILE A 394 -9.03 -12.36 12.38
N SER A 395 -8.89 -12.54 13.70
CA SER A 395 -7.66 -13.05 14.33
C SER A 395 -7.25 -14.42 13.79
N SER A 396 -8.24 -15.30 13.55
CA SER A 396 -8.02 -16.64 12.98
C SER A 396 -7.62 -16.58 11.50
N ALA A 397 -8.20 -15.65 10.73
CA ALA A 397 -7.82 -15.39 9.35
C ALA A 397 -6.35 -14.92 9.26
N ILE A 398 -5.96 -13.93 10.08
CA ILE A 398 -4.58 -13.42 10.18
C ILE A 398 -3.61 -14.54 10.54
N THR A 399 -3.92 -15.32 11.59
CA THR A 399 -3.09 -16.46 12.01
C THR A 399 -2.89 -17.47 10.88
N THR A 400 -3.94 -17.72 10.10
CA THR A 400 -3.87 -18.66 8.97
C THR A 400 -2.98 -18.13 7.85
N LEU A 401 -3.10 -16.85 7.47
CA LEU A 401 -2.25 -16.23 6.45
C LEU A 401 -0.77 -16.19 6.90
N ALA A 402 -0.51 -15.81 8.16
CA ALA A 402 0.83 -15.84 8.75
C ALA A 402 1.42 -17.26 8.71
N GLY A 403 0.63 -18.29 9.04
CA GLY A 403 1.05 -19.68 8.96
C GLY A 403 1.34 -20.18 7.55
N LEU A 404 0.79 -19.53 6.51
CA LEU A 404 1.13 -19.78 5.11
C LEU A 404 2.40 -19.01 4.67
N GLY A 405 2.88 -18.06 5.46
CA GLY A 405 4.07 -17.26 5.18
C GLY A 405 3.81 -15.80 4.81
N ALA A 406 2.58 -15.29 4.97
CA ALA A 406 2.31 -13.86 4.85
C ALA A 406 3.21 -13.07 5.80
N LYS A 407 3.75 -11.95 5.31
CA LYS A 407 4.54 -11.02 6.13
C LYS A 407 3.89 -9.66 6.29
N GLU A 408 3.16 -9.21 5.28
CA GLU A 408 2.45 -7.94 5.29
C GLU A 408 0.94 -8.18 5.24
N ILE A 409 0.20 -7.78 6.28
CA ILE A 409 -1.26 -7.94 6.32
C ILE A 409 -1.93 -6.61 6.69
N VAL A 410 -2.75 -6.11 5.79
CA VAL A 410 -3.53 -4.89 5.94
C VAL A 410 -4.93 -5.23 6.41
N VAL A 411 -5.41 -4.56 7.45
CA VAL A 411 -6.72 -4.82 8.06
C VAL A 411 -7.52 -3.52 8.13
N GLY A 412 -8.68 -3.49 7.49
CA GLY A 412 -9.61 -2.36 7.58
C GLY A 412 -10.50 -2.46 8.83
N ASN A 413 -10.65 -1.37 9.56
CA ASN A 413 -11.63 -1.28 10.65
C ASN A 413 -13.06 -1.03 10.11
N LEU A 414 -14.06 -1.05 10.99
CA LEU A 414 -15.43 -0.69 10.61
C LEU A 414 -15.56 0.82 10.41
N SER A 415 -16.23 1.21 9.32
CA SER A 415 -16.82 2.54 9.18
C SER A 415 -17.83 2.82 10.29
N ASP A 416 -18.19 4.09 10.50
CA ASP A 416 -19.27 4.44 11.43
C ASP A 416 -20.63 3.93 10.91
N LEU A 417 -21.06 2.75 11.38
CA LEU A 417 -22.35 2.17 10.99
C LEU A 417 -23.53 3.06 11.38
N GLY A 418 -23.38 3.91 12.41
CA GLY A 418 -24.41 4.88 12.81
C GLY A 418 -24.63 5.99 11.79
N ALA A 419 -23.67 6.21 10.89
CA ALA A 419 -23.76 7.22 9.83
C ALA A 419 -24.39 6.69 8.53
N THR A 420 -24.62 5.38 8.44
CA THR A 420 -25.25 4.80 7.25
C THR A 420 -26.71 5.24 7.13
N PRO A 421 -27.22 5.43 5.90
CA PRO A 421 -28.64 5.71 5.69
C PRO A 421 -29.56 4.66 6.33
N LEU A 422 -29.15 3.37 6.37
CA LEU A 422 -29.89 2.30 7.05
C LEU A 422 -30.11 2.61 8.54
N SER A 423 -29.05 2.98 9.26
CA SER A 423 -29.14 3.27 10.70
C SER A 423 -29.96 4.53 10.99
N ILE A 424 -29.88 5.52 10.09
CA ILE A 424 -30.69 6.74 10.18
C ILE A 424 -32.17 6.41 9.97
N ALA A 425 -32.49 5.67 8.90
CA ALA A 425 -33.86 5.28 8.56
C ALA A 425 -34.52 4.43 9.65
N ASN A 426 -33.74 3.57 10.32
CA ASN A 426 -34.21 2.70 11.41
C ASN A 426 -34.14 3.35 12.80
N ASN A 427 -33.74 4.62 12.91
CA ASN A 427 -33.56 5.34 14.18
C ASN A 427 -32.62 4.60 15.16
N ASN A 428 -31.56 3.97 14.64
CA ASN A 428 -30.61 3.13 15.38
C ASN A 428 -29.18 3.70 15.42
N VAL A 429 -29.03 5.00 15.11
CA VAL A 429 -27.74 5.70 14.96
C VAL A 429 -26.82 5.48 16.16
N ALA A 430 -27.29 5.70 17.39
CA ALA A 430 -26.47 5.64 18.60
C ALA A 430 -25.93 4.22 18.86
N ASN A 431 -26.77 3.19 18.70
CA ASN A 431 -26.38 1.81 18.94
C ASN A 431 -25.41 1.30 17.87
N ALA A 432 -25.70 1.57 16.59
CA ALA A 432 -24.83 1.15 15.49
C ALA A 432 -23.44 1.81 15.58
N ARG A 433 -23.38 3.08 15.98
CA ARG A 433 -22.11 3.78 16.27
C ARG A 433 -21.37 3.15 17.44
N ALA A 434 -22.07 2.85 18.55
CA ALA A 434 -21.46 2.20 19.71
C ALA A 434 -20.86 0.83 19.37
N ILE A 435 -21.54 0.05 18.52
CA ILE A 435 -21.01 -1.22 17.99
C ILE A 435 -19.73 -1.00 17.19
N SER A 436 -19.73 -0.02 16.28
CA SER A 436 -18.56 0.31 15.46
C SER A 436 -17.35 0.67 16.33
N ILE A 437 -17.56 1.53 17.34
CA ILE A 437 -16.53 1.93 18.31
C ILE A 437 -16.01 0.72 19.08
N GLY A 438 -16.92 -0.11 19.62
CA GLY A 438 -16.55 -1.29 20.41
C GLY A 438 -15.78 -2.33 19.60
N PHE A 439 -16.23 -2.60 18.37
CA PHE A 439 -15.53 -3.48 17.44
C PHE A 439 -14.14 -2.94 17.09
N ASN A 440 -14.01 -1.67 16.72
CA ASN A 440 -12.74 -1.07 16.32
C ASN A 440 -11.73 -1.09 17.48
N ALA A 441 -12.17 -0.83 18.72
CA ALA A 441 -11.32 -0.93 19.90
C ALA A 441 -10.83 -2.37 20.15
N ALA A 442 -11.73 -3.35 20.05
CA ALA A 442 -11.39 -4.76 20.24
C ALA A 442 -10.48 -5.30 19.11
N LEU A 443 -10.73 -4.91 17.86
CA LEU A 443 -9.90 -5.24 16.72
C LEU A 443 -8.48 -4.68 16.89
N ASN A 444 -8.34 -3.39 17.21
CA ASN A 444 -7.04 -2.77 17.42
C ASN A 444 -6.23 -3.50 18.50
N GLN A 445 -6.88 -3.83 19.63
CA GLN A 445 -6.26 -4.62 20.69
C GLN A 445 -5.81 -6.01 20.22
N ALA A 446 -6.62 -6.69 19.40
CA ALA A 446 -6.25 -7.99 18.85
C ALA A 446 -5.04 -7.90 17.91
N LEU A 447 -4.99 -6.89 17.04
CA LEU A 447 -3.86 -6.68 16.12
C LEU A 447 -2.56 -6.41 16.89
N THR A 448 -2.58 -5.53 17.90
CA THR A 448 -1.42 -5.25 18.77
C THR A 448 -0.86 -6.53 19.44
N ASN A 449 -1.72 -7.49 19.76
CA ASN A 449 -1.29 -8.76 20.36
C ASN A 449 -0.75 -9.76 19.32
N LEU A 450 -1.35 -9.79 18.12
CA LEU A 450 -1.02 -10.77 17.07
C LEU A 450 0.27 -10.45 16.34
N GLU A 451 0.54 -9.18 16.06
CA GLU A 451 1.70 -8.72 15.30
C GLU A 451 3.03 -9.29 15.83
N PRO A 452 3.40 -9.09 17.12
CA PRO A 452 4.62 -9.69 17.68
C PRO A 452 4.53 -11.21 17.85
N ALA A 453 3.33 -11.76 18.09
CA ALA A 453 3.15 -13.19 18.33
C ALA A 453 3.33 -14.03 17.06
N LEU A 454 2.98 -13.47 15.90
CA LEU A 454 3.03 -14.14 14.60
C LEU A 454 4.27 -13.73 13.78
N ASN A 455 5.01 -12.69 14.20
CA ASN A 455 6.14 -12.13 13.47
C ASN A 455 5.76 -11.74 12.04
N VAL A 456 4.72 -10.90 11.96
CA VAL A 456 4.17 -10.28 10.74
C VAL A 456 4.04 -8.79 10.99
N ASP A 457 4.01 -8.00 9.93
CA ASP A 457 3.70 -6.57 9.95
C ASP A 457 2.19 -6.41 9.72
N LEU A 458 1.50 -5.70 10.61
CA LEU A 458 0.05 -5.48 10.57
C LEU A 458 -0.30 -3.99 10.43
N SER A 459 -0.87 -3.60 9.29
CA SER A 459 -1.36 -2.24 9.06
C SER A 459 -2.86 -2.11 9.33
N LEU A 460 -3.25 -1.24 10.27
CA LEU A 460 -4.66 -0.95 10.56
C LEU A 460 -5.12 0.28 9.76
N VAL A 461 -6.09 0.09 8.85
CA VAL A 461 -6.69 1.18 8.07
C VAL A 461 -7.91 1.73 8.81
N ASP A 462 -7.84 3.02 9.16
CA ASP A 462 -8.87 3.69 9.95
C ASP A 462 -9.99 4.32 9.09
N ILE A 463 -10.92 3.48 8.67
CA ILE A 463 -12.11 3.87 7.92
C ILE A 463 -13.13 4.63 8.80
N PHE A 464 -13.15 4.36 10.11
CA PHE A 464 -14.00 5.08 11.04
C PHE A 464 -13.70 6.58 11.04
N SER A 465 -12.41 6.95 11.06
CA SER A 465 -12.01 8.36 11.01
C SER A 465 -12.34 9.04 9.69
N LEU A 466 -12.29 8.34 8.55
CA LEU A 466 -12.83 8.88 7.29
C LEU A 466 -14.32 9.21 7.42
N SER A 467 -15.09 8.31 8.05
CA SER A 467 -16.53 8.47 8.26
C SER A 467 -16.86 9.70 9.10
N THR A 468 -16.12 9.95 10.17
CA THR A 468 -16.32 11.13 11.04
C THR A 468 -15.86 12.42 10.37
N ALA A 469 -14.80 12.35 9.56
CA ALA A 469 -14.25 13.52 8.87
C ALA A 469 -15.24 14.12 7.85
N PHE A 470 -15.84 13.29 6.98
CA PHE A 470 -16.82 13.80 6.02
C PHE A 470 -18.18 14.14 6.65
N GLN A 471 -18.53 13.54 7.80
CA GLN A 471 -19.69 13.97 8.58
C GLN A 471 -19.52 15.39 9.12
N THR A 472 -18.29 15.73 9.52
CA THR A 472 -17.98 17.05 10.10
C THR A 472 -17.83 18.12 9.02
N ASN A 473 -17.15 17.80 7.91
CA ASN A 473 -16.84 18.76 6.84
C ASN A 473 -17.11 18.19 5.43
N PRO A 474 -18.38 17.89 5.07
CA PRO A 474 -18.72 17.18 3.83
C PRO A 474 -18.25 17.90 2.56
N ALA A 475 -18.26 19.24 2.56
CA ALA A 475 -17.83 20.05 1.42
C ALA A 475 -16.34 19.83 1.06
N ASN A 476 -15.47 19.61 2.06
CA ASN A 476 -14.04 19.33 1.83
C ASN A 476 -13.82 18.04 1.03
N TYR A 477 -14.79 17.13 1.09
CA TYR A 477 -14.77 15.84 0.39
C TYR A 477 -15.62 15.85 -0.89
N LYS A 478 -16.20 17.01 -1.24
CA LYS A 478 -17.13 17.26 -2.35
C LYS A 478 -18.54 16.72 -2.16
N PHE A 479 -18.92 16.32 -0.95
CA PHE A 479 -20.28 15.86 -0.66
C PHE A 479 -21.21 17.01 -0.32
N THR A 480 -22.40 17.00 -0.92
CA THR A 480 -23.55 17.81 -0.49
C THR A 480 -24.64 16.96 0.14
N ASN A 481 -24.59 15.63 -0.02
CA ASN A 481 -25.49 14.68 0.61
C ASN A 481 -24.72 13.51 1.23
N ILE A 482 -24.89 13.32 2.54
CA ILE A 482 -24.23 12.25 3.31
C ILE A 482 -25.22 11.34 4.05
N THR A 483 -26.53 11.52 3.85
CA THR A 483 -27.58 10.82 4.63
C THR A 483 -28.62 10.10 3.77
N GLN A 484 -28.81 10.49 2.51
CA GLN A 484 -29.78 9.85 1.62
C GLN A 484 -29.08 8.99 0.56
N PRO A 485 -29.61 7.78 0.29
CA PRO A 485 -29.07 6.91 -0.75
C PRO A 485 -29.29 7.48 -2.16
N LEU A 486 -28.23 7.59 -2.95
CA LEU A 486 -28.29 8.05 -4.35
C LEU A 486 -29.25 7.21 -5.21
N ILE A 487 -29.33 5.90 -4.98
CA ILE A 487 -30.19 4.96 -5.72
C ILE A 487 -31.69 5.30 -5.63
N THR A 488 -32.10 6.05 -4.61
CA THR A 488 -33.49 6.47 -4.41
C THR A 488 -33.83 7.79 -5.10
N VAL A 489 -32.83 8.51 -5.62
CA VAL A 489 -33.01 9.83 -6.23
C VAL A 489 -33.56 9.70 -7.64
N THR A 490 -34.67 10.38 -7.91
CA THR A 490 -35.38 10.32 -9.21
C THR A 490 -35.12 11.52 -10.11
N THR A 491 -34.51 12.58 -9.59
CA THR A 491 -34.14 13.80 -10.33
C THR A 491 -32.66 13.79 -10.74
N PRO A 492 -32.26 14.43 -11.86
CA PRO A 492 -30.86 14.55 -12.23
C PRO A 492 -30.04 15.24 -11.13
N VAL A 493 -29.00 14.55 -10.64
CA VAL A 493 -28.04 15.04 -9.64
C VAL A 493 -26.62 14.69 -10.06
N ASN A 494 -25.63 15.38 -9.50
CA ASN A 494 -24.24 14.96 -9.62
C ASN A 494 -23.96 13.81 -8.63
N PRO A 495 -23.70 12.57 -9.10
CA PRO A 495 -23.47 11.43 -8.21
C PRO A 495 -22.22 11.59 -7.31
N ASP A 496 -21.24 12.39 -7.73
CA ASP A 496 -20.01 12.64 -6.94
C ASP A 496 -20.27 13.53 -5.71
N GLN A 497 -21.48 14.09 -5.59
CA GLN A 497 -21.89 14.87 -4.42
C GLN A 497 -22.60 14.03 -3.34
N TYR A 498 -22.77 12.72 -3.58
CA TYR A 498 -23.39 11.79 -2.64
C TYR A 498 -22.35 10.84 -2.04
N ALA A 499 -22.40 10.63 -0.72
CA ALA A 499 -21.53 9.68 -0.03
C ALA A 499 -21.99 8.22 -0.20
N PHE A 500 -23.31 7.97 -0.19
CA PHE A 500 -23.90 6.63 -0.21
C PHE A 500 -24.65 6.34 -1.50
N TRP A 501 -24.37 5.17 -2.09
CA TRP A 501 -25.09 4.63 -3.24
C TRP A 501 -26.45 4.08 -2.82
N ASP A 502 -26.46 3.14 -1.88
CA ASP A 502 -27.67 2.57 -1.29
C ASP A 502 -27.67 2.78 0.25
N ASP A 503 -28.44 1.98 1.00
CA ASP A 503 -28.59 2.17 2.44
C ASP A 503 -27.31 1.96 3.26
N VAL A 504 -26.30 1.28 2.71
CA VAL A 504 -25.05 0.97 3.42
C VAL A 504 -23.79 1.10 2.55
N HIS A 505 -23.92 1.01 1.22
CA HIS A 505 -22.77 0.98 0.32
C HIS A 505 -22.36 2.39 -0.13
N PRO A 506 -21.05 2.68 -0.17
CA PRO A 506 -20.52 3.94 -0.70
C PRO A 506 -20.79 4.17 -2.18
N THR A 507 -20.84 5.44 -2.60
CA THR A 507 -20.65 5.80 -4.02
C THR A 507 -19.21 5.58 -4.46
N THR A 508 -18.96 5.57 -5.77
CA THR A 508 -17.60 5.50 -6.33
C THR A 508 -16.70 6.64 -5.82
N ARG A 509 -17.28 7.82 -5.57
CA ARG A 509 -16.55 8.96 -5.00
C ARG A 509 -16.07 8.68 -3.58
N LEU A 510 -16.92 8.12 -2.72
CA LEU A 510 -16.49 7.73 -1.37
C LEU A 510 -15.53 6.53 -1.44
N HIS A 511 -15.68 5.61 -2.39
CA HIS A 511 -14.69 4.56 -2.61
C HIS A 511 -13.29 5.08 -3.01
N GLN A 512 -13.19 6.17 -3.78
CA GLN A 512 -11.89 6.82 -4.04
C GLN A 512 -11.24 7.33 -2.74
N LEU A 513 -12.03 7.93 -1.83
CA LEU A 513 -11.53 8.37 -0.53
C LEU A 513 -11.15 7.20 0.38
N VAL A 514 -11.85 6.07 0.27
CA VAL A 514 -11.45 4.82 0.92
C VAL A 514 -10.11 4.34 0.35
N THR A 515 -9.92 4.34 -0.98
CA THR A 515 -8.63 4.05 -1.61
C THR A 515 -7.53 4.94 -1.04
N ASP A 516 -7.75 6.26 -1.02
CA ASP A 516 -6.80 7.21 -0.44
C ASP A 516 -6.46 6.86 1.02
N THR A 517 -7.45 6.41 1.81
CA THR A 517 -7.26 6.03 3.21
C THR A 517 -6.40 4.77 3.35
N PHE A 518 -6.67 3.72 2.57
CA PHE A 518 -5.83 2.52 2.51
C PHE A 518 -4.39 2.89 2.13
N GLU A 519 -4.21 3.66 1.07
CA GLU A 519 -2.89 4.02 0.58
C GLU A 519 -2.12 4.90 1.55
N ASN A 520 -2.79 5.89 2.17
CA ASN A 520 -2.19 6.70 3.22
C ASN A 520 -1.68 5.84 4.40
N THR A 521 -2.45 4.84 4.83
CA THR A 521 -1.99 3.91 5.89
C THR A 521 -0.73 3.17 5.45
N LEU A 522 -0.72 2.58 4.25
CA LEU A 522 0.45 1.83 3.77
C LEU A 522 1.68 2.72 3.56
N LEU A 523 1.48 4.00 3.25
CA LEU A 523 2.56 4.97 3.19
C LEU A 523 3.11 5.32 4.56
N ASN A 524 2.22 5.54 5.53
CA ASN A 524 2.61 5.88 6.90
C ASN A 524 3.36 4.74 7.59
N ASP A 525 2.94 3.51 7.31
CA ASP A 525 3.54 2.29 7.86
C ASP A 525 4.79 1.85 7.07
N ALA A 526 5.18 2.61 6.04
CA ALA A 526 6.30 2.30 5.14
C ALA A 526 6.19 0.94 4.43
N VAL A 527 4.96 0.43 4.30
CA VAL A 527 4.57 -0.83 3.65
C VAL A 527 4.79 -0.70 2.15
N ILE A 528 4.16 0.30 1.54
CA ILE A 528 4.46 0.69 0.16
C ILE A 528 5.41 1.88 0.18
N PRO A 529 6.46 1.91 -0.65
CA PRO A 529 7.23 3.11 -0.84
C PRO A 529 6.44 4.04 -1.77
N ASP A 530 5.81 5.10 -1.23
CA ASP A 530 6.00 6.38 -1.88
C ASP A 530 7.46 6.71 -1.56
N LEU A 531 8.36 6.48 -2.51
CA LEU A 531 9.78 6.83 -2.34
C LEU A 531 9.95 8.34 -2.06
N ILE A 532 8.85 9.11 -2.17
CA ILE A 532 8.73 10.52 -1.86
C ILE A 532 8.45 10.76 -0.37
N LYS A 533 9.34 11.52 0.26
CA LYS A 533 9.13 12.21 1.53
C LYS A 533 8.61 13.63 1.29
N TYR A 534 7.66 14.05 2.11
CA TYR A 534 7.08 15.39 2.04
C TYR A 534 7.69 16.32 3.08
N SER A 535 7.84 17.59 2.69
CA SER A 535 8.07 18.70 3.62
C SER A 535 7.34 19.93 3.12
N ALA A 536 7.16 20.91 4.00
CA ALA A 536 6.49 22.15 3.64
C ALA A 536 7.23 23.34 4.24
N THR A 537 7.27 24.42 3.46
CA THR A 537 7.86 25.72 3.80
C THR A 537 6.99 26.80 3.18
N LEU A 538 7.26 28.07 3.48
CA LEU A 538 6.71 29.15 2.67
C LEU A 538 7.41 29.21 1.30
N ALA A 539 6.78 29.85 0.32
CA ALA A 539 7.32 29.99 -1.04
C ALA A 539 8.73 30.60 -1.06
N ASP A 540 9.02 31.52 -0.12
CA ASP A 540 10.33 32.15 0.05
C ASP A 540 11.38 31.25 0.75
N GLY A 541 10.98 30.05 1.19
CA GLY A 541 11.82 29.07 1.88
C GLY A 541 11.88 29.22 3.40
N SER A 542 11.18 30.19 3.98
CA SER A 542 11.06 30.32 5.44
C SER A 542 10.14 29.26 6.04
N ASN A 543 10.21 29.11 7.36
CA ASN A 543 9.38 28.13 8.09
C ASN A 543 7.89 28.52 8.02
N LEU A 544 7.02 27.51 8.11
CA LEU A 544 5.59 27.75 8.29
C LEU A 544 5.34 28.56 9.58
N PRO A 545 4.33 29.44 9.60
CA PRO A 545 3.97 30.20 10.79
C PRO A 545 3.46 29.27 11.90
N ASP A 546 3.59 29.69 13.16
CA ASP A 546 3.25 28.87 14.35
C ASP A 546 1.83 28.31 14.36
N TRP A 547 0.89 28.98 13.68
CA TRP A 547 -0.49 28.52 13.59
C TRP A 547 -0.70 27.37 12.61
N LEU A 548 0.24 27.09 11.69
CA LEU A 548 0.11 26.14 10.60
C LEU A 548 1.20 25.04 10.69
N ASN A 549 0.78 23.84 11.06
CA ASN A 549 1.65 22.66 11.13
C ASN A 549 1.47 21.77 9.89
N PHE A 550 2.55 21.16 9.41
CA PHE A 550 2.51 20.13 8.37
C PHE A 550 3.03 18.80 8.91
N ASN A 551 2.17 17.79 8.95
CA ASN A 551 2.58 16.42 9.24
C ASN A 551 2.98 15.75 7.93
N SER A 552 4.28 15.48 7.77
CA SER A 552 4.85 14.90 6.55
C SER A 552 4.50 13.43 6.35
N THR A 553 4.20 12.70 7.42
CA THR A 553 3.73 11.32 7.37
C THR A 553 2.31 11.31 6.84
N THR A 554 1.38 11.98 7.53
CA THR A 554 -0.04 12.00 7.11
C THR A 554 -0.34 12.98 5.98
N ARG A 555 0.67 13.65 5.42
CA ARG A 555 0.57 14.68 4.37
C ARG A 555 -0.47 15.76 4.66
N THR A 556 -0.64 16.11 5.92
CA THR A 556 -1.77 16.94 6.38
C THR A 556 -1.27 18.23 7.00
N PHE A 557 -1.78 19.35 6.49
CA PHE A 557 -1.74 20.64 7.14
C PHE A 557 -2.83 20.74 8.19
N SER A 558 -2.50 21.30 9.36
CA SER A 558 -3.44 21.52 10.46
C SER A 558 -3.12 22.82 11.19
N GLY A 559 -4.12 23.60 11.59
CA GLY A 559 -3.87 24.87 12.25
C GLY A 559 -5.11 25.64 12.71
N THR A 560 -4.93 26.79 13.37
CA THR A 560 -6.01 27.75 13.65
C THR A 560 -5.45 29.17 13.57
N PRO A 561 -5.66 29.89 12.45
CA PRO A 561 -5.11 31.23 12.28
C PRO A 561 -5.84 32.24 13.17
N ASN A 562 -5.15 33.29 13.60
CA ASN A 562 -5.73 34.43 14.32
C ASN A 562 -5.79 35.68 13.43
N THR A 563 -6.30 36.78 13.97
CA THR A 563 -6.44 38.07 13.24
C THR A 563 -5.13 38.64 12.72
N GLY A 564 -3.99 38.33 13.35
CA GLY A 564 -2.66 38.71 12.87
C GLY A 564 -2.17 37.89 11.67
N ASN A 565 -2.89 36.84 11.28
CA ASN A 565 -2.53 35.97 10.16
C ASN A 565 -3.30 36.29 8.87
N VAL A 566 -4.14 37.32 8.88
CA VAL A 566 -4.99 37.72 7.74
C VAL A 566 -4.14 38.10 6.54
N GLY A 567 -4.51 37.57 5.38
CA GLY A 567 -3.79 37.76 4.13
C GLY A 567 -3.59 36.46 3.36
N LYS A 568 -2.67 36.48 2.40
CA LYS A 568 -2.29 35.30 1.62
C LYS A 568 -1.00 34.70 2.16
N LEU A 569 -1.00 33.39 2.30
CA LEU A 569 0.17 32.61 2.67
C LEU A 569 0.50 31.63 1.54
N ASP A 570 1.56 31.88 0.79
CA ASP A 570 2.00 30.96 -0.26
C ASP A 570 2.86 29.85 0.35
N VAL A 571 2.33 28.63 0.31
CA VAL A 571 2.92 27.43 0.91
C VAL A 571 3.53 26.58 -0.18
N LYS A 572 4.82 26.27 -0.04
CA LYS A 572 5.58 25.38 -0.91
C LYS A 572 5.65 24.00 -0.29
N VAL A 573 5.08 23.02 -0.99
CA VAL A 573 5.20 21.60 -0.65
C VAL A 573 6.32 20.99 -1.49
N ILE A 574 7.23 20.29 -0.84
CA ILE A 574 8.39 19.66 -1.46
C ILE A 574 8.27 18.15 -1.30
N ALA A 575 8.23 17.47 -2.44
CA ALA A 575 8.33 16.02 -2.58
C ALA A 575 9.80 15.66 -2.84
N THR A 576 10.37 14.75 -2.05
CA THR A 576 11.78 14.35 -2.11
C THR A 576 11.92 12.84 -2.21
N ASP A 577 12.50 12.32 -3.28
CA ASP A 577 12.73 10.87 -3.39
C ASP A 577 13.81 10.35 -2.41
N LYS A 578 14.02 9.03 -2.39
CA LYS A 578 15.03 8.37 -1.54
C LYS A 578 16.47 8.74 -1.90
N ALA A 579 16.74 9.11 -3.16
CA ALA A 579 18.06 9.59 -3.57
C ALA A 579 18.28 11.08 -3.22
N GLY A 580 17.23 11.77 -2.77
CA GLY A 580 17.24 13.17 -2.39
C GLY A 580 16.90 14.14 -3.53
N ALA A 581 16.46 13.65 -4.70
CA ALA A 581 15.97 14.53 -5.75
C ALA A 581 14.59 15.07 -5.38
N THR A 582 14.31 16.32 -5.76
CA THR A 582 13.11 17.02 -5.30
C THR A 582 12.29 17.59 -6.44
N VAL A 583 10.97 17.64 -6.22
CA VAL A 583 10.00 18.44 -6.97
C VAL A 583 9.14 19.18 -5.96
N ASN A 584 8.57 20.31 -6.35
CA ASN A 584 7.72 21.09 -5.47
C ASN A 584 6.52 21.66 -6.21
N ASP A 585 5.54 22.05 -5.43
CA ASP A 585 4.39 22.84 -5.87
C ASP A 585 4.07 23.91 -4.82
N ILE A 586 3.43 24.99 -5.26
CA ILE A 586 3.06 26.13 -4.42
C ILE A 586 1.56 26.37 -4.55
N PHE A 587 0.88 26.42 -3.41
CA PHE A 587 -0.53 26.82 -3.32
C PHE A 587 -0.69 27.94 -2.31
N THR A 588 -1.72 28.78 -2.49
CA THR A 588 -2.02 29.87 -1.57
C THR A 588 -3.05 29.40 -0.53
N ILE A 589 -2.82 29.72 0.75
CA ILE A 589 -3.85 29.73 1.79
C ILE A 589 -4.28 31.19 2.01
N ALA A 590 -5.52 31.53 1.67
CA ALA A 590 -6.09 32.83 1.99
C ALA A 590 -6.75 32.78 3.38
N VAL A 591 -6.15 33.50 4.34
CA VAL A 591 -6.73 33.71 5.67
C VAL A 591 -7.61 34.95 5.62
N ASN A 592 -8.91 34.74 5.68
CA ASN A 592 -9.90 35.80 5.54
C ASN A 592 -10.42 36.24 6.91
N GLN A 593 -10.58 37.55 7.11
CA GLN A 593 -11.49 38.04 8.13
C GLN A 593 -12.92 37.87 7.65
N SER A 594 -13.80 37.40 8.53
CA SER A 594 -15.23 37.28 8.22
C SER A 594 -15.98 38.51 8.71
N THR A 595 -15.54 39.70 8.26
CA THR A 595 -16.19 40.97 8.59
C THR A 595 -17.31 41.24 7.60
N THR A 596 -18.50 41.52 8.11
CA THR A 596 -19.67 41.99 7.34
C THR A 596 -19.98 43.39 7.82
N VAL A 597 -20.05 44.35 6.90
CA VAL A 597 -20.35 45.75 7.22
C VAL A 597 -21.60 46.15 6.45
N GLY A 598 -22.59 46.66 7.18
CA GLY A 598 -23.81 47.24 6.63
C GLY A 598 -23.58 48.62 6.02
N THR A 599 -24.67 49.22 5.56
CA THR A 599 -24.72 50.57 5.05
C THR A 599 -25.20 51.54 6.14
N PRO A 600 -25.11 52.87 5.94
CA PRO A 600 -25.70 53.83 6.86
C PRO A 600 -27.25 53.90 6.84
N GLY A 601 -27.94 52.91 6.27
CA GLY A 601 -29.40 52.81 6.27
C GLY A 601 -29.82 51.37 6.53
N GLY A 602 -31.12 51.13 6.70
CA GLY A 602 -31.63 49.82 7.15
C GLY A 602 -31.19 48.63 6.29
N ASP A 603 -30.46 47.71 6.90
CA ASP A 603 -29.93 46.49 6.28
C ASP A 603 -30.66 45.23 6.75
N LYS A 604 -30.70 44.21 5.88
CA LYS A 604 -31.15 42.87 6.25
C LYS A 604 -30.07 41.86 5.94
N LEU A 605 -29.40 41.38 6.98
CA LEU A 605 -28.30 40.44 6.92
C LEU A 605 -28.76 39.07 7.39
N ILE A 606 -28.80 38.08 6.49
CA ILE A 606 -29.22 36.72 6.81
C ILE A 606 -28.04 35.78 6.63
N ALA A 607 -27.69 35.05 7.69
CA ALA A 607 -26.60 34.10 7.66
C ALA A 607 -26.90 33.00 6.65
N THR A 608 -25.97 32.76 5.71
CA THR A 608 -26.13 31.77 4.65
C THR A 608 -24.90 30.85 4.58
N PRO A 609 -25.04 29.53 4.70
CA PRO A 609 -23.92 28.59 4.67
C PRO A 609 -23.02 28.78 3.45
N GLY A 610 -21.70 28.82 3.67
CA GLY A 610 -20.70 28.98 2.61
C GLY A 610 -20.54 30.41 2.09
N SER A 611 -21.28 31.39 2.62
CA SER A 611 -21.11 32.81 2.28
C SER A 611 -20.10 33.52 3.20
N GLN A 612 -19.82 34.79 2.92
CA GLN A 612 -19.00 35.65 3.79
C GLN A 612 -19.66 35.83 5.17
N PHE A 613 -20.99 35.88 5.21
CA PHE A 613 -21.81 35.91 6.42
C PHE A 613 -22.54 34.58 6.56
N ASP A 614 -21.83 33.57 7.06
CA ASP A 614 -22.32 32.18 7.22
C ASP A 614 -22.72 31.84 8.66
N GLY A 615 -22.72 32.85 9.54
CA GLY A 615 -23.02 32.75 10.97
C GLY A 615 -21.98 31.94 11.76
N GLN A 616 -20.75 31.86 11.28
CA GLN A 616 -19.64 31.15 11.94
C GLN A 616 -18.47 32.11 12.19
N ASN A 617 -18.23 32.47 13.46
CA ASN A 617 -17.16 33.39 13.86
C ASN A 617 -17.16 34.71 13.06
N ASN A 618 -18.33 35.20 12.63
CA ASN A 618 -18.43 36.44 11.89
C ASN A 618 -18.31 37.65 12.81
N ILE A 619 -17.73 38.74 12.29
CA ILE A 619 -17.77 40.05 12.91
C ILE A 619 -18.70 40.91 12.06
N VAL A 620 -19.78 41.42 12.63
CA VAL A 620 -20.81 42.16 11.92
C VAL A 620 -20.93 43.55 12.53
N PHE A 621 -20.90 44.57 11.67
CA PHE A 621 -21.21 45.95 12.04
C PHE A 621 -22.31 46.42 11.10
N THR A 622 -23.53 46.63 11.56
CA THR A 622 -24.63 47.06 10.66
C THR A 622 -24.57 48.56 10.42
N GLY A 623 -24.31 49.35 11.46
CA GLY A 623 -23.99 50.77 11.32
C GLY A 623 -25.12 51.64 11.85
N ALA A 624 -25.76 52.42 10.99
CA ALA A 624 -26.89 53.25 11.40
C ALA A 624 -28.10 52.87 10.56
N GLY A 625 -29.29 52.83 11.12
CA GLY A 625 -30.46 52.46 10.34
C GLY A 625 -31.54 51.78 11.14
N LYS A 626 -32.16 50.79 10.52
CA LYS A 626 -33.09 49.86 11.15
C LYS A 626 -32.73 48.53 10.55
N ASP A 627 -31.90 47.82 11.27
CA ASP A 627 -31.13 46.69 10.77
C ASP A 627 -31.70 45.39 11.31
N GLU A 628 -31.66 44.34 10.50
CA GLU A 628 -32.08 43.00 10.87
C GLU A 628 -30.92 42.03 10.62
N VAL A 629 -30.44 41.36 11.67
CA VAL A 629 -29.39 40.34 11.58
C VAL A 629 -29.96 38.99 12.01
N ASP A 630 -30.00 38.02 11.08
CA ASP A 630 -30.54 36.68 11.37
C ASP A 630 -29.42 35.62 11.34
N LEU A 631 -28.98 35.18 12.53
CA LEU A 631 -28.04 34.06 12.71
C LEU A 631 -28.75 32.73 12.96
N SER A 632 -30.07 32.74 13.14
CA SER A 632 -30.85 31.55 13.51
C SER A 632 -31.01 30.58 12.35
N THR A 633 -30.96 31.08 11.10
CA THR A 633 -31.03 30.27 9.86
C THR A 633 -29.96 29.20 9.77
N VAL A 634 -28.83 29.37 10.47
CA VAL A 634 -27.72 28.43 10.47
C VAL A 634 -27.57 27.63 11.77
N SER A 635 -28.52 27.75 12.70
CA SER A 635 -28.51 27.08 14.02
C SER A 635 -28.40 25.54 13.96
N ALA A 636 -28.84 24.93 12.86
CA ALA A 636 -28.72 23.49 12.63
C ALA A 636 -27.31 23.04 12.23
N PHE A 637 -26.41 23.95 11.84
CA PHE A 637 -25.05 23.62 11.41
C PHE A 637 -24.11 23.49 12.62
N PRO A 638 -23.29 22.42 12.72
CA PRO A 638 -22.50 22.10 13.91
C PRO A 638 -21.54 23.19 14.38
N ASN A 639 -21.01 23.97 13.43
CA ASN A 639 -19.98 24.97 13.66
C ASN A 639 -20.55 26.41 13.72
N SER A 640 -21.88 26.56 13.66
CA SER A 640 -22.55 27.86 13.77
C SER A 640 -22.40 28.48 15.16
N GLY A 641 -22.32 29.81 15.20
CA GLY A 641 -22.18 30.59 16.42
C GLY A 641 -20.82 31.28 16.59
N ASN A 642 -20.59 31.79 17.81
CA ASN A 642 -19.43 32.58 18.22
C ASN A 642 -19.22 33.86 17.39
N ASN A 643 -20.30 34.43 16.87
CA ASN A 643 -20.29 35.68 16.13
C ASN A 643 -20.15 36.88 17.09
N ILE A 644 -19.67 37.99 16.56
CA ILE A 644 -19.66 39.30 17.22
C ILE A 644 -20.51 40.21 16.34
N VAL A 645 -21.60 40.74 16.87
CA VAL A 645 -22.51 41.62 16.13
C VAL A 645 -22.68 42.91 16.90
N ASP A 646 -22.41 44.02 16.24
CA ASP A 646 -22.67 45.37 16.70
C ASP A 646 -23.72 45.98 15.76
N LEU A 647 -24.89 46.27 16.30
CA LEU A 647 -26.05 46.80 15.58
C LEU A 647 -25.94 48.33 15.38
N GLY A 648 -25.12 49.01 16.18
CA GLY A 648 -24.81 50.41 16.00
C GLY A 648 -25.94 51.34 16.46
N SER A 649 -26.60 52.07 15.56
CA SER A 649 -27.62 53.05 15.97
C SER A 649 -28.91 52.91 15.21
N GLY A 650 -30.04 52.81 15.92
CA GLY A 650 -31.35 52.69 15.31
C GLY A 650 -32.31 51.79 16.09
N GLU A 651 -33.33 51.27 15.41
CA GLU A 651 -34.21 50.27 16.02
C GLU A 651 -33.96 48.93 15.36
N ASP A 652 -33.05 48.16 15.92
CA ASP A 652 -32.49 47.00 15.25
C ASP A 652 -33.07 45.69 15.80
N THR A 653 -32.90 44.61 15.05
CA THR A 653 -33.36 43.28 15.43
C THR A 653 -32.30 42.25 15.13
N ILE A 654 -31.98 41.41 16.11
CA ILE A 654 -31.06 40.29 15.93
C ILE A 654 -31.66 38.97 16.39
N PHE A 655 -31.60 37.95 15.54
CA PHE A 655 -31.84 36.57 15.92
C PHE A 655 -30.50 35.92 16.26
N VAL A 656 -30.29 35.68 17.55
CA VAL A 656 -29.03 35.20 18.13
C VAL A 656 -29.02 33.67 18.13
N ASN A 657 -27.88 33.07 17.83
CA ASN A 657 -27.71 31.63 17.78
C ASN A 657 -27.03 31.09 19.05
N LYS A 658 -25.71 30.92 19.03
CA LYS A 658 -24.98 30.18 20.06
C LYS A 658 -23.62 30.78 20.32
N GLY A 659 -23.29 31.02 21.59
CA GLY A 659 -21.99 31.57 21.98
C GLY A 659 -21.72 32.97 21.39
N ASP A 660 -22.75 33.62 20.83
CA ASP A 660 -22.62 34.90 20.14
C ASP A 660 -22.45 36.05 21.14
N ARG A 661 -21.87 37.14 20.65
CA ARG A 661 -21.77 38.42 21.34
C ARG A 661 -22.53 39.47 20.54
N ALA A 662 -23.62 39.98 21.08
CA ALA A 662 -24.49 40.94 20.40
C ALA A 662 -24.57 42.24 21.20
N PHE A 663 -24.43 43.38 20.51
CA PHE A 663 -24.45 44.72 21.08
C PHE A 663 -25.43 45.57 20.28
N GLY A 664 -26.43 46.15 20.95
CA GLY A 664 -27.43 47.04 20.35
C GLY A 664 -26.88 48.45 20.12
N SER A 665 -26.12 48.92 21.11
CA SER A 665 -25.47 50.24 21.13
C SER A 665 -26.50 51.37 21.38
N ASP A 666 -27.04 52.06 20.37
CA ASP A 666 -28.00 53.16 20.57
C ASP A 666 -29.36 52.89 19.88
N GLY A 667 -30.46 52.95 20.63
CA GLY A 667 -31.84 52.91 20.17
C GLY A 667 -32.63 51.74 20.75
N ASN A 668 -33.83 51.47 20.23
CA ASN A 668 -34.74 50.48 20.84
C ASN A 668 -34.63 49.16 20.07
N ASP A 669 -33.82 48.25 20.58
CA ASP A 669 -33.41 47.05 19.87
C ASP A 669 -34.17 45.81 20.34
N THR A 670 -34.21 44.80 19.48
CA THR A 670 -34.81 43.50 19.78
C THR A 670 -33.80 42.37 19.61
N PHE A 671 -33.55 41.63 20.68
CA PHE A 671 -32.70 40.45 20.69
C PHE A 671 -33.55 39.20 20.85
N ASP A 672 -33.52 38.29 19.88
CA ASP A 672 -34.23 37.03 19.94
C ASP A 672 -33.27 35.84 19.96
N ALA A 673 -33.10 35.25 21.14
CA ALA A 673 -32.26 34.09 21.40
C ALA A 673 -33.10 32.84 21.75
N ARG A 674 -34.42 32.82 21.46
CA ARG A 674 -35.30 31.70 21.83
C ARG A 674 -34.91 30.39 21.17
N ASP A 675 -34.55 30.46 19.89
CA ASP A 675 -34.09 29.32 19.09
C ASP A 675 -32.57 29.09 19.24
N GLY A 676 -31.90 29.90 20.04
CA GLY A 676 -30.47 29.82 20.30
C GLY A 676 -30.10 28.65 21.21
N GLN A 677 -28.90 28.09 21.02
CA GLN A 677 -28.37 26.99 21.86
C GLN A 677 -27.68 27.48 23.14
N GLY A 678 -27.77 28.77 23.43
CA GLY A 678 -27.28 29.40 24.65
C GLY A 678 -25.81 29.79 24.67
N GLY A 679 -25.37 30.31 25.81
CA GLY A 679 -24.01 30.81 26.01
C GLY A 679 -23.75 32.17 25.38
N ASN A 680 -24.80 32.89 24.98
CA ASN A 680 -24.69 34.19 24.35
C ASN A 680 -24.40 35.29 25.39
N ARG A 681 -23.78 36.39 24.94
CA ARG A 681 -23.58 37.61 25.71
C ARG A 681 -24.20 38.77 24.96
N ILE A 682 -25.24 39.36 25.53
CA ILE A 682 -26.10 40.32 24.86
C ILE A 682 -26.11 41.61 25.67
N SER A 683 -25.95 42.75 25.01
CA SER A 683 -26.03 44.09 25.61
C SER A 683 -26.95 44.95 24.77
N GLY A 684 -27.99 45.52 25.37
CA GLY A 684 -28.89 46.46 24.71
C GLY A 684 -28.20 47.78 24.42
N GLY A 685 -27.81 48.50 25.48
CA GLY A 685 -27.10 49.76 25.36
C GLY A 685 -27.99 50.91 25.82
N VAL A 686 -28.18 51.93 24.99
CA VAL A 686 -29.04 53.07 25.30
C VAL A 686 -30.35 52.94 24.54
N GLY A 687 -31.48 52.86 25.23
CA GLY A 687 -32.81 52.79 24.64
C GLY A 687 -33.73 51.82 25.39
N ASP A 688 -34.99 51.73 24.97
CA ASP A 688 -35.95 50.79 25.56
C ASP A 688 -35.87 49.46 24.79
N ASP A 689 -35.03 48.53 25.26
CA ASP A 689 -34.68 47.30 24.56
C ASP A 689 -35.58 46.10 24.92
N THR A 690 -35.71 45.14 24.01
CA THR A 690 -36.47 43.91 24.23
C THR A 690 -35.63 42.67 23.99
N PHE A 691 -35.60 41.77 24.98
CA PHE A 691 -34.85 40.52 24.95
C PHE A 691 -35.81 39.33 25.06
N TYR A 692 -35.74 38.42 24.10
CA TYR A 692 -36.36 37.09 24.16
C TYR A 692 -35.26 36.06 24.38
N LEU A 693 -35.14 35.55 25.61
CA LEU A 693 -34.01 34.71 26.01
C LEU A 693 -34.39 33.23 26.03
N GLY A 694 -33.54 32.41 25.43
CA GLY A 694 -33.66 30.96 25.42
C GLY A 694 -33.07 30.35 26.70
N SER A 695 -31.82 29.90 26.61
CA SER A 695 -31.15 29.17 27.70
C SER A 695 -29.71 29.62 27.94
N ASN A 696 -29.30 29.70 29.20
CA ASN A 696 -27.91 29.94 29.60
C ASN A 696 -27.24 31.18 28.97
N ASP A 697 -28.01 32.23 28.70
CA ASP A 697 -27.53 33.50 28.15
C ASP A 697 -27.19 34.51 29.25
N ARG A 698 -26.39 35.52 28.89
CA ARG A 698 -26.12 36.69 29.72
C ARG A 698 -26.64 37.93 29.00
N ALA A 699 -27.59 38.63 29.61
CA ALA A 699 -28.20 39.82 29.01
C ALA A 699 -28.06 41.02 29.96
N LEU A 700 -27.63 42.14 29.41
CA LEU A 700 -27.60 43.45 30.04
C LEU A 700 -28.50 44.38 29.22
N GLY A 701 -29.47 45.02 29.86
CA GLY A 701 -30.35 46.01 29.24
C GLY A 701 -29.57 47.26 28.91
N GLY A 702 -29.30 48.07 29.93
CA GLY A 702 -28.46 49.25 29.81
C GLY A 702 -29.18 50.47 30.33
N ASP A 703 -29.19 51.57 29.59
CA ASP A 703 -29.94 52.78 29.95
C ASP A 703 -31.30 52.76 29.22
N GLY A 704 -32.42 52.71 29.94
CA GLY A 704 -33.76 52.74 29.34
C GLY A 704 -34.77 51.89 30.09
N LYS A 705 -35.89 51.56 29.46
CA LYS A 705 -36.91 50.67 30.04
C LYS A 705 -36.91 49.35 29.31
N ASP A 706 -36.13 48.42 29.83
CA ASP A 706 -35.85 47.18 29.13
C ASP A 706 -36.82 46.07 29.49
N ILE A 707 -37.08 45.18 28.54
CA ILE A 707 -38.03 44.07 28.69
C ILE A 707 -37.32 42.76 28.42
N PHE A 708 -37.22 41.91 29.44
CA PHE A 708 -36.66 40.56 29.34
C PHE A 708 -37.78 39.53 29.40
N ARG A 709 -37.90 38.68 28.38
CA ARG A 709 -38.86 37.58 28.28
C ARG A 709 -38.11 36.26 28.16
N VAL A 710 -38.19 35.42 29.19
CA VAL A 710 -37.50 34.12 29.21
C VAL A 710 -38.40 33.01 28.69
N GLY A 711 -37.84 32.09 27.89
CA GLY A 711 -38.53 30.90 27.37
C GLY A 711 -38.26 29.61 28.17
N LEU A 712 -38.61 28.45 27.59
CA LEU A 712 -38.46 27.10 28.21
C LEU A 712 -37.07 26.78 28.79
N GLY A 713 -35.99 27.31 28.23
CA GLY A 713 -34.64 26.96 28.65
C GLY A 713 -34.32 27.44 30.06
N GLY A 714 -34.28 28.76 30.23
CA GLY A 714 -33.91 29.40 31.50
C GLY A 714 -32.41 29.31 31.81
N GLY A 715 -32.03 29.50 33.08
CA GLY A 715 -30.60 29.54 33.45
C GLY A 715 -29.88 30.82 33.01
N ASN A 716 -30.64 31.85 32.61
CA ASN A 716 -30.08 33.11 32.13
C ASN A 716 -29.61 33.99 33.30
N LEU A 717 -28.58 34.81 33.05
CA LEU A 717 -28.13 35.88 33.94
C LEU A 717 -28.56 37.22 33.34
N ILE A 718 -29.39 37.96 34.05
CA ILE A 718 -30.09 39.13 33.52
C ILE A 718 -29.81 40.34 34.43
N SER A 719 -29.46 41.46 33.81
CA SER A 719 -29.29 42.76 34.48
C SER A 719 -30.09 43.80 33.70
N GLY A 720 -30.97 44.53 34.36
CA GLY A 720 -31.77 45.59 33.74
C GLY A 720 -30.91 46.81 33.42
N GLY A 721 -30.08 47.23 34.38
CA GLY A 721 -29.31 48.46 34.28
C GLY A 721 -30.06 49.66 34.88
N ALA A 722 -30.06 50.77 34.17
CA ALA A 722 -30.63 52.02 34.61
C ALA A 722 -31.98 52.28 33.92
N GLY A 723 -33.04 52.28 34.71
CA GLY A 723 -34.36 52.73 34.29
C GLY A 723 -35.44 51.87 34.93
N ALA A 724 -36.56 51.65 34.24
CA ALA A 724 -37.70 50.92 34.79
C ALA A 724 -37.96 49.65 34.01
N ASP A 725 -37.33 48.57 34.47
CA ASP A 725 -37.15 47.36 33.69
C ASP A 725 -38.19 46.30 34.03
N GLN A 726 -38.45 45.40 33.08
CA GLN A 726 -39.43 44.34 33.21
C GLN A 726 -38.79 42.97 33.02
N PHE A 727 -38.80 42.15 34.07
CA PHE A 727 -38.29 40.79 34.04
C PHE A 727 -39.45 39.79 33.98
N TRP A 728 -39.87 39.42 32.77
CA TRP A 728 -40.89 38.41 32.54
C TRP A 728 -40.28 37.01 32.67
N ILE A 729 -40.18 36.54 33.92
CA ILE A 729 -39.54 35.27 34.31
C ILE A 729 -40.39 34.03 33.97
N VAL A 730 -41.64 34.25 33.56
CA VAL A 730 -42.56 33.24 33.00
C VAL A 730 -43.24 33.87 31.80
N ASN A 731 -43.21 33.17 30.67
CA ASN A 731 -43.79 33.66 29.42
C ASN A 731 -44.65 32.60 28.74
N ALA A 732 -45.86 32.38 29.27
CA ALA A 732 -46.80 31.31 28.89
C ALA A 732 -46.33 29.87 29.18
N GLU A 733 -45.07 29.70 29.59
CA GLU A 733 -44.45 28.43 29.94
C GLU A 733 -43.45 28.60 31.09
N LEU A 734 -43.16 27.51 31.81
CA LEU A 734 -42.20 27.52 32.92
C LEU A 734 -40.77 27.26 32.41
N PRO A 735 -39.77 28.05 32.84
CA PRO A 735 -38.38 27.78 32.49
C PRO A 735 -37.89 26.47 33.14
N SER A 736 -37.09 25.70 32.42
CA SER A 736 -36.55 24.42 32.89
C SER A 736 -35.46 24.61 33.95
N SER A 737 -34.75 25.75 33.89
CA SER A 737 -33.75 26.18 34.87
C SER A 737 -34.05 27.59 35.38
N ALA A 738 -33.79 27.84 36.67
CA ALA A 738 -34.03 29.15 37.27
C ALA A 738 -33.18 30.25 36.59
N ASN A 739 -33.81 31.39 36.27
CA ASN A 739 -33.10 32.58 35.82
C ASN A 739 -32.56 33.36 37.03
N THR A 740 -31.55 34.20 36.83
CA THR A 740 -31.02 35.08 37.88
C THR A 740 -31.11 36.53 37.43
N VAL A 741 -31.81 37.35 38.21
CA VAL A 741 -31.86 38.81 38.03
C VAL A 741 -30.87 39.44 39.01
N LEU A 742 -29.92 40.19 38.47
CA LEU A 742 -28.71 40.61 39.19
C LEU A 742 -28.87 41.94 39.94
N ASP A 743 -29.75 42.83 39.48
CA ASP A 743 -29.79 44.24 39.89
C ASP A 743 -31.20 44.82 40.09
N PHE A 744 -32.19 43.96 40.34
CA PHE A 744 -33.60 44.36 40.51
C PHE A 744 -33.79 45.54 41.47
N GLN A 745 -34.40 46.64 41.00
CA GLN A 745 -34.65 47.85 41.77
C GLN A 745 -36.09 47.92 42.29
N LEU A 746 -36.23 47.84 43.62
CA LEU A 746 -37.54 47.90 44.29
C LEU A 746 -38.30 49.20 43.98
N GLY A 747 -39.52 49.05 43.48
CA GLY A 747 -40.44 50.16 43.21
C GLY A 747 -40.19 50.87 41.87
N THR A 748 -39.17 50.44 41.13
CA THR A 748 -38.86 50.89 39.77
C THR A 748 -39.10 49.74 38.79
N ASP A 749 -38.50 48.57 39.06
CA ASP A 749 -38.58 47.40 38.20
C ASP A 749 -39.74 46.49 38.56
N VAL A 750 -40.17 45.67 37.59
CA VAL A 750 -41.28 44.73 37.75
C VAL A 750 -40.90 43.31 37.34
N ILE A 751 -41.41 42.35 38.11
CA ILE A 751 -41.40 40.93 37.74
C ILE A 751 -42.72 40.59 37.04
N GLY A 752 -42.61 40.10 35.81
CA GLY A 752 -43.75 39.70 35.00
C GLY A 752 -43.98 38.19 35.02
N ILE A 753 -45.24 37.79 35.14
CA ILE A 753 -45.70 36.39 35.00
C ILE A 753 -46.77 36.38 33.90
N SER A 754 -46.37 36.10 32.67
CA SER A 754 -47.27 36.02 31.51
C SER A 754 -47.83 34.60 31.38
N GLY A 755 -49.13 34.48 31.10
CA GLY A 755 -49.85 33.20 31.07
C GLY A 755 -50.16 32.66 32.46
N ALA A 756 -50.22 33.54 33.47
CA ALA A 756 -50.39 33.16 34.87
C ALA A 756 -51.66 32.31 35.09
N VAL A 757 -52.77 32.73 34.49
CA VAL A 757 -54.07 32.04 34.61
C VAL A 757 -54.01 30.63 34.02
N SER A 758 -53.44 30.46 32.83
CA SER A 758 -53.33 29.14 32.17
C SER A 758 -52.40 28.18 32.92
N LEU A 759 -51.38 28.71 33.60
CA LEU A 759 -50.41 27.92 34.37
C LEU A 759 -50.84 27.70 35.83
N GLY A 760 -51.95 28.30 36.27
CA GLY A 760 -52.41 28.23 37.66
C GLY A 760 -51.54 29.03 38.65
N ILE A 761 -50.78 30.00 38.14
CA ILE A 761 -49.97 30.88 38.96
C ILE A 761 -50.83 32.04 39.43
N THR A 762 -50.94 32.20 40.75
CA THR A 762 -51.64 33.28 41.43
C THR A 762 -50.79 33.79 42.57
N THR A 763 -51.20 34.89 43.19
CA THR A 763 -50.54 35.44 44.39
C THR A 763 -50.55 34.48 45.58
N SER A 764 -51.39 33.44 45.58
CA SER A 764 -51.41 32.41 46.63
C SER A 764 -50.59 31.16 46.29
N THR A 765 -50.30 30.91 45.01
CA THR A 765 -49.55 29.72 44.57
C THR A 765 -48.07 29.99 44.33
N LEU A 766 -47.71 31.24 44.00
CA LEU A 766 -46.32 31.70 43.93
C LEU A 766 -45.76 31.98 45.33
N LYS A 767 -44.52 31.57 45.60
CA LYS A 767 -43.85 31.75 46.89
C LYS A 767 -42.56 32.54 46.73
N LEU A 768 -42.27 33.38 47.72
CA LEU A 768 -41.01 34.12 47.84
C LEU A 768 -40.21 33.52 49.00
N ASN A 769 -39.13 32.82 48.69
CA ASN A 769 -38.29 32.14 49.67
C ASN A 769 -36.95 32.88 49.82
N GLN A 770 -36.60 33.30 51.03
CA GLN A 770 -35.28 33.87 51.31
C GLN A 770 -34.20 32.78 51.22
N VAL A 771 -33.12 33.04 50.48
CA VAL A 771 -31.95 32.17 50.36
C VAL A 771 -30.69 33.01 50.54
N GLY A 772 -30.10 33.00 51.74
CA GLY A 772 -28.96 33.87 52.04
C GLY A 772 -29.32 35.34 51.89
N ALA A 773 -28.59 36.07 51.03
CA ALA A 773 -28.87 37.48 50.71
C ALA A 773 -29.94 37.66 49.61
N ASP A 774 -30.33 36.57 48.94
CA ASP A 774 -31.15 36.60 47.72
C ASP A 774 -32.58 36.10 47.96
N THR A 775 -33.49 36.39 47.04
CA THR A 775 -34.85 35.85 47.07
C THR A 775 -35.10 34.92 45.90
N ALA A 776 -35.53 33.68 46.19
CA ALA A 776 -35.99 32.73 45.19
C ALA A 776 -37.52 32.86 44.99
N ILE A 777 -37.94 32.99 43.74
CA ILE A 777 -39.34 32.98 43.31
C ILE A 777 -39.69 31.53 42.91
N VAL A 778 -40.62 30.92 43.63
CA VAL A 778 -40.88 29.48 43.59
C VAL A 778 -42.35 29.19 43.28
N PHE A 779 -42.59 28.27 42.33
CA PHE A 779 -43.91 27.74 42.01
C PHE A 779 -43.82 26.20 41.97
N ASN A 780 -44.74 25.49 42.62
CA ASN A 780 -44.77 24.02 42.65
C ASN A 780 -43.41 23.33 42.94
N ASN A 781 -42.65 23.88 43.91
CA ASN A 781 -41.31 23.44 44.30
C ASN A 781 -40.20 23.63 43.24
N GLN A 782 -40.50 24.29 42.12
CA GLN A 782 -39.53 24.72 41.13
C GLN A 782 -39.18 26.19 41.37
N THR A 783 -37.88 26.51 41.44
CA THR A 783 -37.42 27.89 41.41
C THR A 783 -37.49 28.40 39.97
N LEU A 784 -38.25 29.47 39.75
CA LEU A 784 -38.42 30.09 38.43
C LEU A 784 -37.36 31.17 38.18
N ALA A 785 -37.07 31.95 39.22
CA ALA A 785 -36.01 32.95 39.20
C ALA A 785 -35.44 33.21 40.60
N THR A 786 -34.23 33.77 40.63
CA THR A 786 -33.57 34.29 41.82
C THR A 786 -33.31 35.78 41.64
N LEU A 787 -33.66 36.59 42.63
CA LEU A 787 -33.35 38.01 42.69
C LEU A 787 -32.16 38.22 43.62
N THR A 788 -31.02 38.63 43.09
CA THR A 788 -29.79 38.80 43.84
C THR A 788 -29.86 40.01 44.77
N GLY A 789 -29.46 39.84 46.03
CA GLY A 789 -29.38 40.92 47.02
C GLY A 789 -30.72 41.46 47.54
N ILE A 790 -31.85 40.90 47.11
CA ILE A 790 -33.18 41.35 47.52
C ILE A 790 -33.72 40.49 48.66
N GLN A 791 -34.23 41.16 49.70
CA GLN A 791 -34.87 40.50 50.84
C GLN A 791 -36.33 40.18 50.53
N ALA A 792 -36.77 38.95 50.77
CA ALA A 792 -38.12 38.48 50.45
C ALA A 792 -39.21 39.28 51.18
N SER A 793 -38.89 39.81 52.36
CA SER A 793 -39.79 40.66 53.16
C SER A 793 -40.03 42.05 52.56
N SER A 794 -39.21 42.49 51.61
CA SER A 794 -39.37 43.76 50.90
C SER A 794 -40.28 43.66 49.66
N LEU A 795 -40.69 42.44 49.32
CA LEU A 795 -41.50 42.13 48.14
C LEU A 795 -42.95 41.80 48.52
N SER A 796 -43.89 42.19 47.68
CA SER A 796 -45.32 41.91 47.82
C SER A 796 -45.89 41.44 46.50
N LEU A 797 -46.35 40.18 46.45
CA LEU A 797 -47.02 39.60 45.28
C LEU A 797 -48.33 40.33 44.91
N THR A 798 -48.84 41.20 45.77
CA THR A 798 -50.06 41.99 45.52
C THR A 798 -49.77 43.43 45.09
N ASP A 799 -48.51 43.85 45.10
CA ASP A 799 -48.11 45.17 44.64
C ASP A 799 -47.91 45.16 43.11
N PRO A 800 -48.77 45.84 42.33
CA PRO A 800 -48.66 45.86 40.87
C PRO A 800 -47.41 46.60 40.37
N LYS A 801 -46.70 47.33 41.25
CA LYS A 801 -45.40 47.95 40.93
C LYS A 801 -44.21 47.02 41.13
N GLN A 802 -44.44 45.80 41.59
CA GLN A 802 -43.40 44.79 41.79
C GLN A 802 -43.72 43.51 41.03
N PHE A 803 -44.98 43.11 40.96
CA PHE A 803 -45.43 41.90 40.28
C PHE A 803 -46.61 42.18 39.35
N VAL A 804 -46.46 41.75 38.10
CA VAL A 804 -47.53 41.82 37.09
C VAL A 804 -47.90 40.41 36.68
N PHE A 805 -49.16 40.03 36.90
CA PHE A 805 -49.73 38.76 36.45
C PHE A 805 -50.59 39.03 35.23
N ALA A 806 -50.17 38.55 34.06
CA ALA A 806 -50.80 38.78 32.76
C ALA A 806 -51.35 37.49 32.16
#